data_AF-A0A498IGY9-F1
#
_entry.id   AF-A0A498IGY9-F1
#
_cell.length_a   1.000
_cell.length_b   1.000
_cell.length_c   1.000
_cell.angle_alpha   90.00
_cell.angle_beta   90.00
_cell.angle_gamma   90.00
#
_symmetry.space_group_name_H-M   'P 1'
#
loop_
_entity.id
_entity.type
_entity.pdbx_description
1 polymer ?
#
loop_
_entity_poly.entity_id
_entity_poly.type
_entity_poly.pdbx_seq_one_letter_code
_entity_poly.pdbx_strand_id
1 'polypeptide(L)'
;MAGEPPSSGAQMRVNSRRHYNVVHPVDIETPPLASPAPAVSPPVYREIKHFKKWVVWLIPVFVAANVVMFIITMYVNNCPKNSVSCIATFLGRFSFQPFKENPLLGPSSSTLQKMGALDVNKVVDRHQGWLLITCNWLHGGVFHLLANMLSLLVIGYRLEQEFGFVRIGLLYVISGLGGSLLSSLFIQTNISVGASGALFGLLGAMLSELITNWTIYASKFGALFTLLIIIAINLAVGTLPHVDNFAHIGGFLSGFFLGFVFLIRPQFGWVNQRYTSPGPGYASSQTKSKFKTYQCVLWVLSVIVLIVGFTVGLVMLLRGVDANKHCSWCHYLSCVPTSRWSCNSEPAYCTTNQMGDQIYLTCSSNGKNGTYTVPNASSSQIQGCSIFRSASSSASSPTLLPFRCCPCHFTTLQFRRLSKLGIRFPIFRSGKLAPGHGSGVRSTSVHSLVDSVMEELGALRRRRLVPAAAKVELTSSGGIVEDKLVSRALQQGLLLEFKKDAERVLLAVAQKPDGKKNWMVSDQNGVTSSIKPQQITYIVPGVENFDHTDISDFIQKAQANSDPALLEFAWVELLEKNKRVTAEELAEMIFGSVEPLECYCAHLLLSEDEVYFTVLETKGSRSVYGPRPAVQVEELLRRKLAKEAAEKELQEFKQLLKSAKAMPLNAKPPKSSWLAEEKIRHKIESLEAYAIDACTNDDQRKTAGTILRTMGMVKTASSALNLLIDIGYFPVHVNLDLLKLNIRTDHSDEVISAAEHLLSDSSDLDVIERRDLTHLKVYAIDVDEADELDDALSATRLQDGRIKIWIHVADATRFVQPGSIVDREAMRRGTSVFLPTATYPMFPEKLAMEGMSLQQGEICNAVTVSVVLHSDGSIAEYSVDNSIIKPTYMLTYESASELLHLNLQEEVELKILSEAATLRSIWRREQGAIDTATLEARIKVVNPEDPEPVINLYVENQADPAMRLVTEMMVLCGEVIATFGSRNNIPLPYRGQPQSNIDTSVYAHLPEGPVRSSALVKLMRAAEIDFRKPIRHGILGLPGYVQFTSPIRRYMDLLAHYQVKAFLAGESLPFSAGQLEGMASIVNMNVRVARRLFSSSLRYWILEYLRRQPKEKKYRALILRFIKDRIAAILLVEVGLQSSVWVSVGAQIGDEVLVRIEEAHPRDDVLLLKEVVI
;
A
#
# COMPACT_ATOMS: atom_id res chain seq x y z
N MET A 1 61.54 -23.81 -14.60
CA MET A 1 61.25 -22.83 -15.67
C MET A 1 60.57 -23.55 -16.82
N ALA A 2 59.75 -22.83 -17.61
CA ALA A 2 59.31 -23.07 -18.99
C ALA A 2 59.16 -24.51 -19.55
N GLY A 3 58.01 -24.81 -20.18
CA GLY A 3 57.89 -25.97 -21.09
C GLY A 3 56.47 -26.53 -21.28
N GLU A 4 55.71 -25.96 -22.22
CA GLU A 4 54.63 -26.67 -22.96
C GLU A 4 55.25 -27.70 -23.97
N PRO A 5 54.53 -28.56 -24.75
CA PRO A 5 53.14 -28.43 -25.19
C PRO A 5 52.38 -29.82 -25.30
N PRO A 6 51.44 -30.15 -26.23
CA PRO A 6 50.18 -30.80 -25.82
C PRO A 6 49.71 -32.00 -26.71
N SER A 7 48.41 -32.33 -26.59
CA SER A 7 47.52 -32.95 -27.59
C SER A 7 47.40 -34.49 -27.72
N SER A 8 46.18 -34.95 -27.43
CA SER A 8 45.39 -36.02 -28.09
C SER A 8 45.99 -37.39 -28.46
N GLY A 9 45.39 -38.46 -27.92
CA GLY A 9 45.40 -39.80 -28.51
C GLY A 9 44.28 -40.68 -27.93
N ALA A 10 43.46 -41.31 -28.79
CA ALA A 10 42.34 -42.14 -28.35
C ALA A 10 42.17 -43.41 -29.21
N GLN A 11 42.16 -44.59 -28.57
CA GLN A 11 41.57 -45.87 -29.01
C GLN A 11 41.72 -46.88 -27.84
N MET A 12 40.64 -47.46 -27.30
CA MET A 12 39.97 -48.70 -27.74
C MET A 12 40.81 -49.98 -27.68
N ARG A 13 40.50 -50.86 -26.71
CA ARG A 13 40.12 -52.30 -26.83
C ARG A 13 40.21 -53.00 -25.44
N VAL A 14 39.59 -54.15 -25.12
CA VAL A 14 38.28 -54.82 -25.41
C VAL A 14 38.35 -56.26 -24.87
N ASN A 15 37.21 -56.89 -24.53
CA ASN A 15 37.02 -58.36 -24.31
C ASN A 15 37.55 -58.98 -22.97
N SER A 16 37.03 -60.10 -22.43
CA SER A 16 35.96 -61.04 -22.88
C SER A 16 35.55 -62.11 -21.82
N ARG A 17 34.39 -62.81 -22.06
CA ARG A 17 33.91 -64.15 -21.53
C ARG A 17 33.19 -64.14 -20.16
N ARG A 18 31.90 -64.58 -20.03
CA ARG A 18 31.20 -65.92 -20.20
C ARG A 18 31.30 -66.77 -18.91
N HIS A 19 30.29 -67.51 -18.38
CA HIS A 19 28.94 -68.05 -18.76
C HIS A 19 28.16 -68.43 -17.43
N TYR A 20 26.91 -68.95 -17.28
CA TYR A 20 25.76 -69.37 -18.13
C TYR A 20 24.44 -69.60 -17.27
N ASN A 21 23.26 -69.42 -17.88
CA ASN A 21 21.97 -70.18 -17.78
C ASN A 21 21.04 -70.26 -16.51
N VAL A 22 19.72 -70.42 -16.83
CA VAL A 22 18.54 -70.92 -16.04
C VAL A 22 17.86 -69.96 -15.03
N VAL A 23 16.53 -69.68 -14.98
CA VAL A 23 15.40 -69.64 -15.96
C VAL A 23 14.24 -68.76 -15.39
N HIS A 24 13.34 -68.26 -16.25
CA HIS A 24 12.13 -67.43 -16.01
C HIS A 24 11.04 -68.08 -15.09
N PRO A 25 10.05 -67.35 -14.50
CA PRO A 25 9.16 -66.30 -15.09
C PRO A 25 8.88 -65.07 -14.16
N VAL A 26 7.96 -64.10 -14.40
CA VAL A 26 6.86 -63.87 -15.37
C VAL A 26 6.94 -62.42 -15.90
N ASP A 27 6.42 -62.16 -17.11
CA ASP A 27 6.34 -60.82 -17.71
C ASP A 27 5.36 -59.86 -16.99
N ILE A 28 5.68 -58.56 -17.00
CA ILE A 28 4.77 -57.45 -16.72
C ILE A 28 4.98 -56.38 -17.80
N GLU A 29 3.90 -55.93 -18.43
CA GLU A 29 3.93 -55.03 -19.58
C GLU A 29 4.43 -53.62 -19.23
N THR A 30 5.15 -52.97 -20.16
CA THR A 30 5.62 -51.58 -20.03
C THR A 30 4.62 -50.57 -20.59
N PRO A 31 4.14 -49.60 -19.79
CA PRO A 31 3.64 -48.33 -20.28
C PRO A 31 4.79 -47.46 -20.84
N PRO A 32 4.51 -46.44 -21.68
CA PRO A 32 5.53 -45.70 -22.43
C PRO A 32 6.34 -44.69 -21.60
N LEU A 33 7.44 -44.19 -22.20
CA LEU A 33 8.32 -43.16 -21.63
C LEU A 33 7.52 -41.95 -21.13
N ALA A 34 7.70 -41.62 -19.85
CA ALA A 34 7.28 -40.34 -19.31
C ALA A 34 8.24 -39.22 -19.77
N SER A 35 7.68 -38.12 -20.26
CA SER A 35 8.42 -36.90 -20.61
C SER A 35 9.24 -36.36 -19.43
N PRO A 36 10.37 -35.67 -19.67
CA PRO A 36 11.13 -35.01 -18.60
C PRO A 36 10.21 -34.08 -17.81
N ALA A 37 10.25 -34.19 -16.48
CA ALA A 37 9.43 -33.38 -15.59
C ALA A 37 9.72 -31.88 -15.80
N PRO A 38 8.70 -31.00 -15.80
CA PRO A 38 8.91 -29.58 -15.99
C PRO A 38 9.80 -29.01 -14.87
N ALA A 39 10.71 -28.11 -15.23
CA ALA A 39 11.61 -27.48 -14.28
C ALA A 39 10.83 -26.87 -13.12
N VAL A 40 11.20 -27.24 -11.88
CA VAL A 40 10.54 -26.73 -10.68
C VAL A 40 10.77 -25.23 -10.59
N SER A 41 9.72 -24.45 -10.87
CA SER A 41 9.75 -23.00 -10.76
C SER A 41 10.20 -22.60 -9.35
N PRO A 42 11.13 -21.63 -9.19
CA PRO A 42 11.64 -21.24 -7.88
C PRO A 42 10.49 -20.81 -6.96
N PRO A 43 10.62 -20.98 -5.63
CA PRO A 43 9.59 -20.62 -4.69
C PRO A 43 9.30 -19.12 -4.79
N VAL A 44 8.14 -18.78 -5.37
CA VAL A 44 7.71 -17.38 -5.52
C VAL A 44 7.47 -16.81 -4.13
N TYR A 45 8.45 -16.06 -3.62
CA TYR A 45 8.36 -15.32 -2.37
C TYR A 45 7.18 -14.35 -2.47
N ARG A 46 6.02 -14.76 -1.97
CA ARG A 46 4.79 -13.96 -2.02
C ARG A 46 4.81 -12.94 -0.89
N GLU A 47 5.65 -11.94 -1.13
CA GLU A 47 5.97 -10.77 -0.35
C GLU A 47 4.84 -10.30 0.58
N ILE A 48 5.23 -9.98 1.83
CA ILE A 48 4.31 -9.48 2.84
C ILE A 48 3.95 -8.04 2.51
N LYS A 49 2.91 -7.88 1.68
CA LYS A 49 2.07 -6.69 1.66
C LYS A 49 1.32 -6.60 3.00
N HIS A 50 2.03 -6.15 4.04
CA HIS A 50 1.41 -5.32 5.09
C HIS A 50 0.58 -4.25 4.37
N PHE A 51 -0.59 -3.91 4.91
CA PHE A 51 -1.57 -3.05 4.22
C PHE A 51 -0.91 -1.75 3.69
N LYS A 52 -0.51 -1.75 2.41
CA LYS A 52 -0.11 -0.52 1.71
C LYS A 52 -1.32 0.40 1.87
N LYS A 53 -1.12 1.60 2.43
CA LYS A 53 -2.18 2.61 2.51
C LYS A 53 -2.68 2.80 1.09
N TRP A 54 -3.87 2.26 0.79
CA TRP A 54 -4.41 2.34 -0.55
C TRP A 54 -4.55 3.82 -0.90
N VAL A 55 -4.04 4.21 -2.07
CA VAL A 55 -4.36 5.52 -2.62
C VAL A 55 -5.87 5.52 -2.82
N VAL A 56 -6.59 6.28 -2.00
CA VAL A 56 -8.05 6.30 -2.01
C VAL A 56 -8.47 7.12 -3.22
N TRP A 57 -9.02 6.46 -4.23
CA TRP A 57 -9.35 7.09 -5.52
C TRP A 57 -10.76 6.75 -6.00
N LEU A 58 -11.29 5.58 -5.66
CA LEU A 58 -12.58 5.14 -6.19
C LEU A 58 -13.75 5.92 -5.60
N ILE A 59 -13.75 6.16 -4.29
CA ILE A 59 -14.76 6.98 -3.62
C ILE A 59 -14.70 8.45 -4.08
N PRO A 60 -13.52 9.12 -4.17
CA PRO A 60 -13.40 10.41 -4.85
C PRO A 60 -13.93 10.41 -6.30
N VAL A 61 -13.66 9.37 -7.09
CA VAL A 61 -14.19 9.22 -8.46
C VAL A 61 -15.71 9.03 -8.47
N PHE A 62 -16.28 8.28 -7.51
CA PHE A 62 -17.74 8.16 -7.37
C PHE A 62 -18.39 9.50 -7.01
N VAL A 63 -17.74 10.31 -6.16
CA VAL A 63 -18.21 11.67 -5.84
C VAL A 63 -18.15 12.56 -7.08
N ALA A 64 -17.03 12.57 -7.81
CA ALA A 64 -16.88 13.33 -9.05
C ALA A 64 -17.91 12.92 -10.11
N ALA A 65 -18.14 11.61 -10.30
CA ALA A 65 -19.12 11.08 -11.24
C ALA A 65 -20.56 11.54 -10.91
N ASN A 66 -20.95 11.51 -9.63
CA ASN A 66 -22.27 11.99 -9.20
C ASN A 66 -22.44 13.50 -9.39
N VAL A 67 -21.39 14.30 -9.11
CA VAL A 67 -21.40 15.74 -9.38
C VAL A 67 -21.51 16.03 -10.87
N VAL A 68 -20.74 15.35 -11.72
CA VAL A 68 -20.81 15.48 -13.19
C VAL A 68 -22.19 15.07 -13.73
N MET A 69 -22.75 13.94 -13.27
CA MET A 69 -24.10 13.50 -13.67
C MET A 69 -25.19 14.49 -13.23
N PHE A 70 -25.05 15.12 -12.06
CA PHE A 70 -25.96 16.20 -11.64
C PHE A 70 -25.83 17.44 -12.53
N ILE A 71 -24.61 17.87 -12.88
CA ILE A 71 -24.38 18.99 -13.81
C ILE A 71 -24.98 18.71 -15.19
N ILE A 72 -24.81 17.50 -15.74
CA ILE A 72 -25.42 17.07 -17.01
C ILE A 72 -26.95 17.08 -16.89
N THR A 73 -27.50 16.54 -15.79
CA THR A 73 -28.95 16.54 -15.53
C THR A 73 -29.51 17.97 -15.48
N MET A 74 -28.83 18.91 -14.84
CA MET A 74 -29.23 20.32 -14.82
C MET A 74 -29.09 21.00 -16.19
N TYR A 75 -28.08 20.65 -16.99
CA TYR A 75 -27.95 21.10 -18.38
C TYR A 75 -29.09 20.58 -19.28
N VAL A 76 -29.59 19.37 -19.03
CA VAL A 76 -30.77 18.82 -19.73
C VAL A 76 -32.07 19.44 -19.21
N ASN A 77 -32.17 19.77 -17.92
CA ASN A 77 -33.35 20.40 -17.30
C ASN A 77 -33.74 21.72 -17.97
N ASN A 78 -32.77 22.61 -18.20
CA ASN A 78 -32.94 23.90 -18.91
C ASN A 78 -34.23 24.66 -18.51
N CYS A 79 -34.40 24.92 -17.21
CA CYS A 79 -35.62 25.50 -16.64
C CYS A 79 -36.16 26.72 -17.43
N PRO A 80 -35.35 27.72 -17.83
CA PRO A 80 -35.86 28.92 -18.53
C PRO A 80 -36.47 28.67 -19.92
N LYS A 81 -36.29 27.47 -20.51
CA LYS A 81 -36.96 27.07 -21.77
C LYS A 81 -38.19 26.19 -21.53
N ASN A 82 -38.28 25.55 -20.36
CA ASN A 82 -39.22 24.47 -20.09
C ASN A 82 -40.26 24.80 -19.01
N SER A 83 -40.04 25.85 -18.21
CA SER A 83 -40.87 26.24 -17.05
C SER A 83 -41.12 27.75 -17.03
N VAL A 84 -42.29 28.17 -16.53
CA VAL A 84 -42.72 29.58 -16.47
C VAL A 84 -42.06 30.36 -15.31
N SER A 85 -41.52 29.66 -14.32
CA SER A 85 -40.83 30.25 -13.16
C SER A 85 -39.68 29.35 -12.74
N CYS A 86 -38.52 29.94 -12.42
CA CYS A 86 -37.28 29.24 -12.08
C CYS A 86 -36.56 29.92 -10.91
N ILE A 87 -35.83 29.14 -10.13
CA ILE A 87 -34.98 29.64 -9.03
C ILE A 87 -33.53 29.77 -9.52
N ALA A 88 -32.83 30.81 -9.04
CA ALA A 88 -31.45 31.15 -9.43
C ALA A 88 -31.28 31.38 -10.95
N THR A 89 -32.12 32.24 -11.52
CA THR A 89 -32.13 32.60 -12.96
C THR A 89 -30.78 33.08 -13.51
N PHE A 90 -29.90 33.62 -12.67
CA PHE A 90 -28.53 34.01 -13.02
C PHE A 90 -27.65 32.83 -13.47
N LEU A 91 -28.03 31.59 -13.15
CA LEU A 91 -27.39 30.37 -13.64
C LEU A 91 -27.82 29.98 -15.08
N GLY A 92 -28.73 30.75 -15.69
CA GLY A 92 -29.22 30.54 -17.05
C GLY A 92 -29.77 29.13 -17.24
N ARG A 93 -29.17 28.37 -18.16
CA ARG A 93 -29.56 26.99 -18.47
C ARG A 93 -29.50 26.04 -17.26
N PHE A 94 -28.73 26.35 -16.22
CA PHE A 94 -28.62 25.55 -15.00
C PHE A 94 -29.57 25.98 -13.87
N SER A 95 -30.53 26.88 -14.14
CA SER A 95 -31.53 27.31 -13.14
C SER A 95 -32.38 26.14 -12.62
N PHE A 96 -32.77 26.21 -11.35
CA PHE A 96 -33.55 25.19 -10.65
C PHE A 96 -35.05 25.34 -10.87
N GLN A 97 -35.79 24.24 -10.77
CA GLN A 97 -37.26 24.26 -10.71
C GLN A 97 -37.75 24.96 -9.43
N PRO A 98 -38.98 25.52 -9.42
CA PRO A 98 -39.50 26.23 -8.25
C PRO A 98 -39.74 25.28 -7.08
N PHE A 99 -39.67 25.79 -5.84
CA PHE A 99 -39.86 24.99 -4.61
C PHE A 99 -41.19 24.24 -4.52
N LYS A 100 -42.21 24.62 -5.31
CA LYS A 100 -43.50 23.93 -5.43
C LYS A 100 -43.42 22.63 -6.26
N GLU A 101 -42.42 22.51 -7.13
CA GLU A 101 -42.17 21.34 -7.98
C GLU A 101 -41.01 20.50 -7.41
N ASN A 102 -39.93 21.16 -6.95
CA ASN A 102 -38.77 20.49 -6.37
C ASN A 102 -38.23 21.28 -5.15
N PRO A 103 -38.48 20.81 -3.92
CA PRO A 103 -38.01 21.50 -2.71
C PRO A 103 -36.49 21.36 -2.47
N LEU A 104 -35.79 20.46 -3.18
CA LEU A 104 -34.39 20.11 -2.94
C LEU A 104 -33.38 20.96 -3.74
N LEU A 105 -33.86 22.00 -4.44
CA LEU A 105 -33.13 22.79 -5.45
C LEU A 105 -32.57 21.91 -6.58
N GLY A 106 -33.41 21.55 -7.54
CA GLY A 106 -33.05 20.55 -8.55
C GLY A 106 -33.82 20.64 -9.87
N PRO A 107 -33.70 19.59 -10.69
CA PRO A 107 -34.37 19.47 -11.99
C PRO A 107 -35.84 19.01 -11.85
N SER A 108 -36.58 19.00 -12.97
CA SER A 108 -37.93 18.42 -13.00
C SER A 108 -37.91 16.90 -12.89
N SER A 109 -39.01 16.32 -12.40
CA SER A 109 -39.22 14.86 -12.42
C SER A 109 -39.15 14.27 -13.83
N SER A 110 -39.67 14.99 -14.83
CA SER A 110 -39.61 14.62 -16.24
C SER A 110 -38.18 14.64 -16.82
N THR A 111 -37.28 15.45 -16.26
CA THR A 111 -35.85 15.44 -16.61
C THR A 111 -35.16 14.24 -15.98
N LEU A 112 -35.41 13.95 -14.70
CA LEU A 112 -34.86 12.77 -14.02
C LEU A 112 -35.28 11.47 -14.73
N GLN A 113 -36.54 11.35 -15.15
CA GLN A 113 -37.02 10.23 -15.95
C GLN A 113 -36.33 10.08 -17.32
N LYS A 114 -35.89 11.18 -17.96
CA LYS A 114 -35.11 11.14 -19.21
C LYS A 114 -33.65 10.76 -18.98
N MET A 115 -33.10 11.08 -17.81
CA MET A 115 -31.71 10.79 -17.43
C MET A 115 -31.50 9.37 -16.87
N GLY A 116 -32.56 8.59 -16.68
CA GLY A 116 -32.50 7.20 -16.19
C GLY A 116 -32.88 7.01 -14.71
N ALA A 117 -33.77 7.84 -14.18
CA ALA A 117 -34.40 7.62 -12.87
C ALA A 117 -35.27 6.36 -12.86
N LEU A 118 -35.34 5.71 -11.70
CA LEU A 118 -36.07 4.46 -11.53
C LEU A 118 -37.58 4.70 -11.68
N ASP A 119 -38.22 3.89 -12.52
CA ASP A 119 -39.64 3.94 -12.87
C ASP A 119 -40.10 2.51 -13.15
N VAL A 120 -40.94 1.95 -12.27
CA VAL A 120 -41.27 0.52 -12.27
C VAL A 120 -41.95 0.10 -13.58
N ASN A 121 -42.82 0.94 -14.13
CA ASN A 121 -43.53 0.65 -15.40
C ASN A 121 -42.54 0.55 -16.57
N LYS A 122 -41.45 1.32 -16.56
CA LYS A 122 -40.38 1.19 -17.57
C LYS A 122 -39.53 -0.07 -17.36
N VAL A 123 -39.27 -0.45 -16.11
CA VAL A 123 -38.52 -1.68 -15.79
C VAL A 123 -39.30 -2.94 -16.20
N VAL A 124 -40.60 -2.99 -15.89
CA VAL A 124 -41.47 -4.14 -16.16
C VAL A 124 -41.93 -4.14 -17.62
N ASP A 125 -42.79 -3.19 -18.02
CA ASP A 125 -43.49 -3.22 -19.31
C ASP A 125 -42.59 -2.94 -20.52
N ARG A 126 -41.45 -2.26 -20.30
CA ARG A 126 -40.47 -1.92 -21.36
C ARG A 126 -39.13 -2.62 -21.17
N HIS A 127 -39.04 -3.55 -20.20
CA HIS A 127 -37.86 -4.34 -19.88
C HIS A 127 -36.57 -3.51 -19.63
N GLN A 128 -36.69 -2.27 -19.16
CA GLN A 128 -35.56 -1.35 -18.96
C GLN A 128 -34.82 -1.61 -17.64
N GLY A 129 -34.40 -2.86 -17.40
CA GLY A 129 -33.76 -3.30 -16.15
C GLY A 129 -32.47 -2.56 -15.78
N TRP A 130 -31.83 -1.89 -16.74
CA TRP A 130 -30.68 -1.00 -16.50
C TRP A 130 -31.00 0.20 -15.60
N LEU A 131 -32.28 0.61 -15.51
CA LEU A 131 -32.74 1.69 -14.63
C LEU A 131 -32.43 1.43 -13.15
N LEU A 132 -32.41 0.15 -12.73
CA LEU A 132 -32.03 -0.30 -11.38
C LEU A 132 -30.55 0.01 -11.02
N ILE A 133 -29.73 0.36 -12.01
CA ILE A 133 -28.33 0.73 -11.83
C ILE A 133 -28.15 2.25 -12.01
N THR A 134 -28.76 2.85 -13.03
CA THR A 134 -28.56 4.29 -13.34
C THR A 134 -29.13 5.24 -12.30
N CYS A 135 -30.22 4.87 -11.62
CA CYS A 135 -30.84 5.70 -10.58
C CYS A 135 -29.88 6.07 -9.43
N ASN A 136 -28.91 5.20 -9.12
CA ASN A 136 -27.89 5.41 -8.08
C ASN A 136 -26.91 6.57 -8.40
N TRP A 137 -26.86 7.04 -9.65
CA TRP A 137 -25.95 8.10 -10.11
C TRP A 137 -26.65 9.45 -10.35
N LEU A 138 -27.98 9.50 -10.17
CA LEU A 138 -28.80 10.69 -10.34
C LEU A 138 -29.18 11.26 -8.97
N HIS A 139 -29.33 12.58 -8.86
CA HIS A 139 -29.68 13.23 -7.60
C HIS A 139 -30.81 14.23 -7.79
N GLY A 140 -31.80 14.20 -6.90
CA GLY A 140 -33.02 15.01 -6.99
C GLY A 140 -32.81 16.52 -6.77
N GLY A 141 -31.66 16.96 -6.25
CA GLY A 141 -31.35 18.37 -6.02
C GLY A 141 -30.05 18.58 -5.26
N VAL A 142 -29.61 19.84 -5.15
CA VAL A 142 -28.32 20.24 -4.55
C VAL A 142 -28.18 19.76 -3.11
N PHE A 143 -29.21 19.95 -2.27
CA PHE A 143 -29.15 19.51 -0.87
C PHE A 143 -29.04 17.98 -0.75
N HIS A 144 -29.75 17.25 -1.62
CA HIS A 144 -29.71 15.79 -1.65
C HIS A 144 -28.34 15.28 -2.16
N LEU A 145 -27.75 15.92 -3.16
CA LEU A 145 -26.39 15.63 -3.61
C LEU A 145 -25.36 15.88 -2.50
N LEU A 146 -25.36 17.07 -1.88
CA LEU A 146 -24.40 17.43 -0.83
C LEU A 146 -24.44 16.46 0.36
N ALA A 147 -25.63 16.07 0.82
CA ALA A 147 -25.79 15.11 1.91
C ALA A 147 -25.22 13.72 1.55
N ASN A 148 -25.50 13.20 0.35
CA ASN A 148 -24.94 11.92 -0.10
C ASN A 148 -23.42 12.00 -0.25
N MET A 149 -22.90 13.03 -0.89
CA MET A 149 -21.45 13.13 -1.17
C MET A 149 -20.62 13.32 0.09
N LEU A 150 -21.09 14.12 1.06
CA LEU A 150 -20.41 14.28 2.35
C LEU A 150 -20.38 12.96 3.14
N SER A 151 -21.51 12.26 3.24
CA SER A 151 -21.58 10.97 3.93
C SER A 151 -20.76 9.88 3.21
N LEU A 152 -20.74 9.89 1.87
CA LEU A 152 -19.92 8.98 1.07
C LEU A 152 -18.42 9.23 1.26
N LEU A 153 -18.00 10.49 1.42
CA LEU A 153 -16.62 10.80 1.80
C LEU A 153 -16.30 10.35 3.24
N VAL A 154 -17.15 10.62 4.22
CA VAL A 154 -16.90 10.25 5.63
C VAL A 154 -16.85 8.72 5.84
N ILE A 155 -17.77 7.99 5.23
CA ILE A 155 -17.91 6.53 5.41
C ILE A 155 -17.07 5.76 4.38
N GLY A 156 -17.20 6.12 3.11
CA GLY A 156 -16.59 5.40 1.99
C GLY A 156 -15.06 5.51 1.98
N TYR A 157 -14.49 6.71 2.20
CA TYR A 157 -13.04 6.91 2.20
C TYR A 157 -12.36 5.98 3.22
N ARG A 158 -12.93 5.92 4.43
CA ARG A 158 -12.43 5.07 5.51
C ARG A 158 -12.49 3.58 5.12
N LEU A 159 -13.61 3.14 4.57
CA LEU A 159 -13.77 1.74 4.14
C LEU A 159 -12.85 1.37 2.97
N GLU A 160 -12.64 2.27 2.00
CA GLU A 160 -11.70 2.06 0.89
C GLU A 160 -10.25 1.97 1.41
N GLN A 161 -9.88 2.83 2.37
CA GLN A 161 -8.57 2.81 3.01
C GLN A 161 -8.33 1.51 3.82
N GLU A 162 -9.35 1.03 4.55
CA GLU A 162 -9.26 -0.17 5.40
C GLU A 162 -9.38 -1.51 4.64
N PHE A 163 -10.08 -1.57 3.50
CA PHE A 163 -10.42 -2.83 2.80
C PHE A 163 -10.10 -2.88 1.30
N GLY A 164 -9.74 -1.75 0.68
CA GLY A 164 -9.32 -1.65 -0.72
C GLY A 164 -10.47 -1.45 -1.72
N PHE A 165 -10.19 -0.64 -2.75
CA PHE A 165 -11.18 -0.13 -3.70
C PHE A 165 -12.08 -1.20 -4.36
N VAL A 166 -11.52 -2.34 -4.79
CA VAL A 166 -12.29 -3.41 -5.47
C VAL A 166 -13.44 -3.91 -4.60
N ARG A 167 -13.22 -4.10 -3.29
CA ARG A 167 -14.23 -4.64 -2.38
C ARG A 167 -15.33 -3.62 -2.12
N ILE A 168 -14.95 -2.38 -1.89
CA ILE A 168 -15.88 -1.29 -1.58
C ILE A 168 -16.68 -0.87 -2.81
N GLY A 169 -16.07 -0.88 -4.01
CA GLY A 169 -16.76 -0.68 -5.29
C GLY A 169 -17.83 -1.73 -5.56
N LEU A 170 -17.50 -3.02 -5.42
CA LEU A 170 -18.48 -4.11 -5.55
C LEU A 170 -19.59 -4.00 -4.50
N LEU A 171 -19.24 -3.73 -3.24
CA LEU A 171 -20.22 -3.57 -2.17
C LEU A 171 -21.18 -2.41 -2.43
N TYR A 172 -20.66 -1.26 -2.84
CA TYR A 172 -21.43 -0.06 -3.19
C TYR A 172 -22.42 -0.35 -4.33
N VAL A 173 -21.94 -0.91 -5.46
CA VAL A 173 -22.79 -1.18 -6.63
C VAL A 173 -23.87 -2.22 -6.33
N ILE A 174 -23.52 -3.34 -5.68
CA ILE A 174 -24.50 -4.40 -5.38
C ILE A 174 -25.51 -3.94 -4.31
N SER A 175 -25.10 -3.12 -3.34
CA SER A 175 -26.03 -2.53 -2.35
C SER A 175 -26.97 -1.50 -2.99
N GLY A 176 -26.48 -0.68 -3.92
CA GLY A 176 -27.32 0.22 -4.71
C GLY A 176 -28.37 -0.53 -5.55
N LEU A 177 -27.98 -1.64 -6.17
CA LEU A 177 -28.90 -2.55 -6.87
C LEU A 177 -29.94 -3.14 -5.90
N GLY A 178 -29.54 -3.56 -4.70
CA GLY A 178 -30.44 -4.11 -3.67
C GLY A 178 -31.46 -3.09 -3.15
N GLY A 179 -31.03 -1.83 -2.95
CA GLY A 179 -31.95 -0.73 -2.64
C GLY A 179 -32.93 -0.45 -3.77
N SER A 180 -32.44 -0.36 -5.00
CA SER A 180 -33.27 -0.12 -6.20
C SER A 180 -34.28 -1.24 -6.44
N LEU A 181 -33.90 -2.49 -6.17
CA LEU A 181 -34.78 -3.66 -6.25
C LEU A 181 -35.89 -3.63 -5.19
N LEU A 182 -35.56 -3.33 -3.92
CA LEU A 182 -36.59 -3.27 -2.86
C LEU A 182 -37.52 -2.06 -3.05
N SER A 183 -36.98 -0.91 -3.45
CA SER A 183 -37.77 0.27 -3.85
C SER A 183 -38.80 -0.09 -4.94
N SER A 184 -38.37 -0.75 -6.02
CA SER A 184 -39.25 -1.16 -7.13
C SER A 184 -40.38 -2.12 -6.74
N LEU A 185 -40.21 -2.89 -5.67
CA LEU A 185 -41.23 -3.83 -5.18
C LEU A 185 -42.28 -3.18 -4.27
N PHE A 186 -41.96 -2.05 -3.63
CA PHE A 186 -42.84 -1.38 -2.65
C PHE A 186 -43.28 0.05 -3.05
N ILE A 187 -42.65 0.64 -4.06
CA ILE A 187 -42.97 1.98 -4.59
C ILE A 187 -43.17 1.88 -6.11
N GLN A 188 -44.42 1.70 -6.55
CA GLN A 188 -44.75 1.59 -7.99
C GLN A 188 -45.13 2.93 -8.67
N THR A 189 -45.45 3.98 -7.89
CA THR A 189 -46.04 5.23 -8.40
C THR A 189 -45.09 6.44 -8.40
N ASN A 190 -44.00 6.40 -7.64
CA ASN A 190 -43.03 7.48 -7.55
C ASN A 190 -41.70 7.10 -8.21
N ILE A 191 -40.95 8.09 -8.69
CA ILE A 191 -39.59 7.87 -9.22
C ILE A 191 -38.55 7.87 -8.09
N SER A 192 -37.54 7.01 -8.20
CA SER A 192 -36.43 6.95 -7.24
C SER A 192 -35.08 7.31 -7.88
N VAL A 193 -34.27 8.06 -7.14
CA VAL A 193 -32.92 8.55 -7.52
C VAL A 193 -32.07 8.77 -6.27
N GLY A 194 -30.76 8.50 -6.36
CA GLY A 194 -29.76 8.89 -5.36
C GLY A 194 -28.80 7.76 -4.99
N ALA A 195 -27.58 8.13 -4.61
CA ALA A 195 -26.57 7.19 -4.10
C ALA A 195 -26.92 6.57 -2.73
N SER A 196 -28.05 6.94 -2.13
CA SER A 196 -28.37 6.68 -0.73
C SER A 196 -28.56 5.19 -0.40
N GLY A 197 -29.14 4.38 -1.30
CA GLY A 197 -29.20 2.92 -1.09
C GLY A 197 -27.80 2.29 -0.97
N ALA A 198 -26.86 2.70 -1.82
CA ALA A 198 -25.47 2.24 -1.75
C ALA A 198 -24.75 2.75 -0.48
N LEU A 199 -25.04 3.98 -0.04
CA LEU A 199 -24.53 4.56 1.21
C LEU A 199 -25.03 3.81 2.45
N PHE A 200 -26.31 3.47 2.52
CA PHE A 200 -26.86 2.61 3.58
C PHE A 200 -26.27 1.20 3.54
N GLY A 201 -25.91 0.70 2.36
CA GLY A 201 -25.13 -0.53 2.22
C GLY A 201 -23.76 -0.47 2.91
N LEU A 202 -23.03 0.65 2.77
CA LEU A 202 -21.78 0.85 3.50
C LEU A 202 -21.99 0.85 5.03
N LEU A 203 -23.11 1.40 5.53
CA LEU A 203 -23.46 1.34 6.97
C LEU A 203 -23.81 -0.09 7.45
N GLY A 204 -24.58 -0.85 6.66
CA GLY A 204 -24.86 -2.26 6.95
C GLY A 204 -23.59 -3.12 6.96
N ALA A 205 -22.67 -2.83 6.05
CA ALA A 205 -21.36 -3.48 6.00
C ALA A 205 -20.51 -3.17 7.24
N MET A 206 -20.49 -1.91 7.70
CA MET A 206 -19.82 -1.53 8.95
C MET A 206 -20.37 -2.26 10.18
N LEU A 207 -21.69 -2.45 10.27
CA LEU A 207 -22.30 -3.21 11.37
C LEU A 207 -21.85 -4.68 11.34
N SER A 208 -21.74 -5.26 10.15
CA SER A 208 -21.34 -6.66 9.95
C SER A 208 -19.85 -6.88 10.20
N GLU A 209 -19.01 -5.89 9.87
CA GLU A 209 -17.58 -5.84 10.23
C GLU A 209 -17.43 -5.84 11.76
N LEU A 210 -18.14 -4.96 12.45
CA LEU A 210 -18.14 -4.84 13.92
C LEU A 210 -18.59 -6.12 14.62
N ILE A 211 -19.61 -6.81 14.09
CA ILE A 211 -20.07 -8.12 14.58
C ILE A 211 -19.01 -9.21 14.32
N THR A 212 -18.45 -9.26 13.10
CA THR A 212 -17.44 -10.26 12.70
C THR A 212 -16.16 -10.17 13.54
N ASN A 213 -15.78 -8.93 13.88
CA ASN A 213 -14.51 -8.56 14.50
C ASN A 213 -14.69 -8.05 15.95
N TRP A 214 -15.78 -8.42 16.62
CA TRP A 214 -16.20 -8.01 17.97
C TRP A 214 -15.11 -8.04 19.06
N THR A 215 -14.10 -8.90 18.91
CA THR A 215 -12.98 -9.02 19.86
C THR A 215 -11.92 -7.92 19.73
N ILE A 216 -11.92 -7.13 18.65
CA ILE A 216 -10.90 -6.09 18.37
C ILE A 216 -11.28 -4.72 18.95
N TYR A 217 -12.56 -4.46 19.19
CA TYR A 217 -13.04 -3.17 19.66
C TYR A 217 -12.98 -3.07 21.19
N ALA A 218 -12.35 -2.00 21.72
CA ALA A 218 -12.28 -1.76 23.16
C ALA A 218 -13.65 -1.45 23.78
N SER A 219 -14.40 -0.50 23.19
CA SER A 219 -15.72 -0.04 23.65
C SER A 219 -16.87 -0.72 22.90
N LYS A 220 -16.86 -2.05 22.84
CA LYS A 220 -17.78 -2.93 22.06
C LYS A 220 -19.23 -2.44 22.00
N PHE A 221 -19.85 -2.27 23.16
CA PHE A 221 -21.24 -1.80 23.27
C PHE A 221 -21.41 -0.33 22.88
N GLY A 222 -20.45 0.55 23.16
CA GLY A 222 -20.50 1.97 22.80
C GLY A 222 -20.40 2.22 21.29
N ALA A 223 -19.52 1.46 20.61
CA ALA A 223 -19.38 1.49 19.16
C ALA A 223 -20.66 0.97 18.48
N LEU A 224 -21.21 -0.16 18.95
CA LEU A 224 -22.46 -0.73 18.46
C LEU A 224 -23.64 0.23 18.68
N PHE A 225 -23.79 0.77 19.91
CA PHE A 225 -24.89 1.67 20.27
C PHE A 225 -24.87 2.97 19.46
N THR A 226 -23.69 3.59 19.29
CA THR A 226 -23.54 4.78 18.43
C THR A 226 -23.89 4.47 16.97
N LEU A 227 -23.45 3.32 16.43
CA LEU A 227 -23.77 2.93 15.05
C LEU A 227 -25.27 2.65 14.87
N LEU A 228 -25.91 1.96 15.81
CA LEU A 228 -27.36 1.72 15.81
C LEU A 228 -28.17 3.01 15.92
N ILE A 229 -27.72 3.98 16.73
CA ILE A 229 -28.34 5.32 16.80
C ILE A 229 -28.21 6.04 15.45
N ILE A 230 -27.05 6.00 14.81
CA ILE A 230 -26.84 6.61 13.48
C ILE A 230 -27.77 5.97 12.44
N ILE A 231 -27.88 4.64 12.42
CA ILE A 231 -28.80 3.92 11.52
C ILE A 231 -30.25 4.31 11.80
N ALA A 232 -30.68 4.29 13.06
CA ALA A 232 -32.05 4.63 13.46
C ALA A 232 -32.43 6.08 13.12
N ILE A 233 -31.53 7.05 13.35
CA ILE A 233 -31.75 8.46 12.99
C ILE A 233 -31.89 8.62 11.47
N ASN A 234 -31.03 7.97 10.68
CA ASN A 234 -31.11 8.09 9.22
C ASN A 234 -32.37 7.41 8.65
N LEU A 235 -32.79 6.25 9.17
CA LEU A 235 -34.07 5.61 8.80
C LEU A 235 -35.29 6.42 9.25
N ALA A 236 -35.21 7.15 10.37
CA ALA A 236 -36.28 8.06 10.82
C ALA A 236 -36.39 9.31 9.93
N VAL A 237 -35.25 9.87 9.50
CA VAL A 237 -35.21 10.92 8.46
C VAL A 237 -35.75 10.39 7.11
N GLY A 238 -35.63 9.08 6.86
CA GLY A 238 -36.24 8.36 5.75
C GLY A 238 -37.78 8.38 5.72
N THR A 239 -38.46 8.80 6.79
CA THR A 239 -39.93 8.95 6.84
C THR A 239 -40.45 10.33 6.38
N LEU A 240 -39.55 11.21 5.91
CA LEU A 240 -39.89 12.51 5.34
C LEU A 240 -40.40 12.37 3.89
N PRO A 241 -41.35 13.21 3.45
CA PRO A 241 -41.85 13.18 2.08
C PRO A 241 -40.73 13.39 1.06
N HIS A 242 -40.81 12.65 -0.06
CA HIS A 242 -39.80 12.55 -1.13
C HIS A 242 -38.48 11.84 -0.75
N VAL A 243 -38.42 11.12 0.37
CA VAL A 243 -37.30 10.22 0.71
C VAL A 243 -37.73 8.75 0.51
N ASP A 244 -36.83 7.94 -0.05
CA ASP A 244 -37.08 6.52 -0.34
C ASP A 244 -36.46 5.61 0.73
N ASN A 245 -37.23 5.32 1.77
CA ASN A 245 -36.77 4.45 2.86
C ASN A 245 -36.67 2.97 2.45
N PHE A 246 -37.38 2.54 1.40
CA PHE A 246 -37.25 1.16 0.87
C PHE A 246 -35.90 0.97 0.16
N ALA A 247 -35.41 1.98 -0.56
CA ALA A 247 -34.04 1.97 -1.08
C ALA A 247 -32.99 1.94 0.05
N HIS A 248 -33.24 2.64 1.17
CA HIS A 248 -32.35 2.64 2.33
C HIS A 248 -32.31 1.27 3.03
N ILE A 249 -33.48 0.67 3.27
CA ILE A 249 -33.61 -0.66 3.90
C ILE A 249 -33.02 -1.76 2.99
N GLY A 250 -33.35 -1.77 1.69
CA GLY A 250 -32.85 -2.76 0.74
C GLY A 250 -31.34 -2.67 0.54
N GLY A 251 -30.82 -1.44 0.50
CA GLY A 251 -29.38 -1.17 0.47
C GLY A 251 -28.68 -1.64 1.75
N PHE A 252 -29.21 -1.28 2.92
CA PHE A 252 -28.68 -1.69 4.23
C PHE A 252 -28.62 -3.21 4.40
N LEU A 253 -29.72 -3.92 4.10
CA LEU A 253 -29.78 -5.39 4.20
C LEU A 253 -28.78 -6.06 3.24
N SER A 254 -28.70 -5.58 2.00
CA SER A 254 -27.73 -6.08 1.02
C SER A 254 -26.30 -5.85 1.51
N GLY A 255 -25.97 -4.64 1.93
CA GLY A 255 -24.65 -4.29 2.46
C GLY A 255 -24.27 -5.02 3.74
N PHE A 256 -25.24 -5.35 4.59
CA PHE A 256 -25.06 -6.18 5.78
C PHE A 256 -24.58 -7.59 5.41
N PHE A 257 -25.34 -8.32 4.59
CA PHE A 257 -24.90 -9.65 4.15
C PHE A 257 -23.60 -9.61 3.31
N LEU A 258 -23.42 -8.58 2.46
CA LEU A 258 -22.16 -8.36 1.73
C LEU A 258 -20.98 -8.02 2.66
N GLY A 259 -21.22 -7.47 3.86
CA GLY A 259 -20.21 -7.21 4.87
C GLY A 259 -19.54 -8.50 5.37
N PHE A 260 -20.32 -9.55 5.63
CA PHE A 260 -19.78 -10.88 5.97
C PHE A 260 -19.04 -11.56 4.80
N VAL A 261 -19.28 -11.13 3.56
CA VAL A 261 -18.60 -11.64 2.35
C VAL A 261 -17.32 -10.89 2.03
N PHE A 262 -17.33 -9.56 2.05
CA PHE A 262 -16.21 -8.73 1.60
C PHE A 262 -15.36 -8.15 2.73
N LEU A 263 -15.91 -7.90 3.92
CA LEU A 263 -15.18 -7.27 5.04
C LEU A 263 -14.63 -8.27 6.08
N ILE A 264 -14.72 -9.57 5.81
CA ILE A 264 -14.14 -10.62 6.67
C ILE A 264 -12.62 -10.44 6.86
N ARG A 265 -12.21 -10.17 8.11
CA ARG A 265 -10.79 -10.05 8.49
C ARG A 265 -10.25 -11.42 8.95
N PRO A 266 -9.03 -11.81 8.53
CA PRO A 266 -8.41 -13.05 9.00
C PRO A 266 -8.04 -12.97 10.49
N GLN A 267 -7.94 -14.12 11.15
CA GLN A 267 -7.60 -14.17 12.58
C GLN A 267 -6.24 -13.50 12.87
N PHE A 268 -6.17 -12.62 13.87
CA PHE A 268 -4.90 -11.98 14.27
C PHE A 268 -3.80 -13.02 14.63
N GLY A 269 -4.18 -14.16 15.21
CA GLY A 269 -3.27 -15.28 15.45
C GLY A 269 -2.73 -15.95 14.18
N TRP A 270 -3.55 -16.07 13.12
CA TRP A 270 -3.10 -16.58 11.81
C TRP A 270 -2.24 -15.54 11.08
N VAL A 271 -2.57 -14.25 11.21
CA VAL A 271 -1.79 -13.14 10.68
C VAL A 271 -0.40 -13.10 11.33
N ASN A 272 -0.33 -13.21 12.66
CA ASN A 272 0.94 -13.37 13.38
C ASN A 272 1.69 -14.64 12.94
N GLN A 273 1.01 -15.80 12.83
CA GLN A 273 1.64 -17.05 12.36
C GLN A 273 2.19 -16.95 10.93
N ARG A 274 1.61 -16.10 10.08
CA ARG A 274 2.10 -15.82 8.72
C ARG A 274 3.27 -14.83 8.69
N TYR A 275 3.34 -13.92 9.67
CA TYR A 275 4.44 -12.97 9.81
C TYR A 275 5.63 -13.54 10.60
N THR A 276 5.42 -14.58 11.41
CA THR A 276 6.44 -15.60 11.70
C THR A 276 6.60 -16.51 10.48
N SER A 277 6.99 -15.92 9.35
CA SER A 277 7.57 -16.71 8.27
C SER A 277 8.82 -17.40 8.82
N PRO A 278 8.98 -18.73 8.66
CA PRO A 278 10.12 -19.43 9.21
C PRO A 278 11.44 -18.87 8.67
N GLY A 279 12.39 -18.59 9.57
CA GLY A 279 13.79 -18.83 9.21
C GLY A 279 13.97 -20.32 8.87
N PRO A 280 14.94 -20.69 8.03
CA PRO A 280 15.15 -22.07 7.57
C PRO A 280 15.44 -23.02 8.74
N GLY A 281 14.37 -23.57 9.33
CA GLY A 281 14.43 -24.26 10.63
C GLY A 281 13.06 -24.45 11.32
N TYR A 282 12.08 -23.55 11.14
CA TYR A 282 10.80 -23.56 11.87
C TYR A 282 9.59 -24.09 11.09
N ALA A 283 9.44 -25.41 10.98
CA ALA A 283 8.19 -26.02 10.50
C ALA A 283 7.15 -26.11 11.64
N SER A 284 6.24 -25.13 11.78
CA SER A 284 5.16 -25.18 12.78
C SER A 284 4.03 -26.13 12.32
N SER A 285 3.84 -27.25 13.01
CA SER A 285 2.94 -28.35 12.60
C SER A 285 1.44 -28.13 12.87
N GLN A 286 1.03 -26.95 13.37
CA GLN A 286 -0.39 -26.60 13.55
C GLN A 286 -0.79 -25.39 12.71
N THR A 287 -1.40 -25.64 11.56
CA THR A 287 -2.04 -24.60 10.74
C THR A 287 -3.34 -24.13 11.41
N LYS A 288 -3.29 -23.05 12.19
CA LYS A 288 -4.52 -22.41 12.69
C LYS A 288 -5.34 -21.92 11.49
N SER A 289 -6.66 -22.14 11.51
CA SER A 289 -7.52 -21.70 10.41
C SER A 289 -7.46 -20.19 10.21
N LYS A 290 -7.38 -19.75 8.95
CA LYS A 290 -7.39 -18.33 8.53
C LYS A 290 -8.61 -17.56 9.07
N PHE A 291 -9.73 -18.24 9.25
CA PHE A 291 -11.01 -17.71 9.75
C PHE A 291 -11.58 -18.62 10.84
N LYS A 292 -12.35 -18.08 11.79
CA LYS A 292 -13.06 -18.88 12.81
C LYS A 292 -14.28 -19.55 12.19
N THR A 293 -14.73 -20.68 12.75
CA THR A 293 -15.87 -21.45 12.23
C THR A 293 -17.13 -20.60 12.04
N TYR A 294 -17.47 -19.74 13.01
CA TYR A 294 -18.62 -18.83 12.89
C TYR A 294 -18.48 -17.82 11.73
N GLN A 295 -17.26 -17.36 11.43
CA GLN A 295 -17.03 -16.43 10.30
C GLN A 295 -17.27 -17.15 8.97
N CYS A 296 -16.91 -18.43 8.86
CA CYS A 296 -17.18 -19.25 7.69
C CYS A 296 -18.66 -19.60 7.53
N VAL A 297 -19.37 -19.87 8.64
CA VAL A 297 -20.82 -20.12 8.64
C VAL A 297 -21.59 -18.86 8.23
N LEU A 298 -21.28 -17.70 8.83
CA LEU A 298 -21.88 -16.42 8.46
C LEU A 298 -21.59 -16.04 7.00
N TRP A 299 -20.39 -16.33 6.50
CA TRP A 299 -20.03 -16.13 5.09
C TRP A 299 -20.92 -16.96 4.15
N VAL A 300 -20.99 -18.28 4.34
CA VAL A 300 -21.80 -19.18 3.49
C VAL A 300 -23.29 -18.83 3.57
N LEU A 301 -23.82 -18.61 4.78
CA LEU A 301 -25.21 -18.23 4.97
C LEU A 301 -25.55 -16.90 4.28
N SER A 302 -24.67 -15.90 4.37
CA SER A 302 -24.86 -14.60 3.72
C SER A 302 -24.87 -14.71 2.20
N VAL A 303 -24.01 -15.55 1.62
CA VAL A 303 -24.01 -15.82 0.16
C VAL A 303 -25.34 -16.46 -0.28
N ILE A 304 -25.85 -17.45 0.47
CA ILE A 304 -27.13 -18.10 0.17
C ILE A 304 -28.29 -17.09 0.26
N VAL A 305 -28.36 -16.31 1.34
CA VAL A 305 -29.40 -15.29 1.55
C VAL A 305 -29.37 -14.22 0.46
N LEU A 306 -28.18 -13.76 0.04
CA LEU A 306 -28.05 -12.80 -1.07
C LEU A 306 -28.53 -13.40 -2.39
N ILE A 307 -28.09 -14.60 -2.75
CA ILE A 307 -28.49 -15.25 -4.02
C ILE A 307 -30.00 -15.45 -4.06
N VAL A 308 -30.59 -16.05 -3.02
CA VAL A 308 -32.04 -16.28 -2.95
C VAL A 308 -32.81 -14.96 -2.94
N GLY A 309 -32.39 -13.97 -2.14
CA GLY A 309 -33.04 -12.67 -2.03
C GLY A 309 -33.07 -11.89 -3.35
N PHE A 310 -31.92 -11.78 -4.03
CA PHE A 310 -31.85 -11.11 -5.33
C PHE A 310 -32.62 -11.89 -6.41
N THR A 311 -32.56 -13.22 -6.45
CA THR A 311 -33.32 -14.02 -7.44
C THR A 311 -34.83 -13.90 -7.23
N VAL A 312 -35.32 -14.06 -5.99
CA VAL A 312 -36.75 -13.96 -5.67
C VAL A 312 -37.26 -12.54 -5.93
N GLY A 313 -36.55 -11.51 -5.45
CA GLY A 313 -36.93 -10.12 -5.66
C GLY A 313 -36.99 -9.74 -7.15
N LEU A 314 -36.01 -10.16 -7.94
CA LEU A 314 -35.99 -9.89 -9.39
C LEU A 314 -37.11 -10.63 -10.13
N VAL A 315 -37.40 -11.88 -9.76
CA VAL A 315 -38.52 -12.65 -10.34
C VAL A 315 -39.88 -12.06 -9.95
N MET A 316 -40.04 -11.53 -8.73
CA MET A 316 -41.25 -10.82 -8.32
C MET A 316 -41.43 -9.50 -9.09
N LEU A 317 -40.35 -8.72 -9.24
CA LEU A 317 -40.37 -7.46 -9.99
C LEU A 317 -40.71 -7.68 -11.47
N LEU A 318 -40.04 -8.64 -12.14
CA LEU A 318 -40.31 -8.98 -13.55
C LEU A 318 -41.69 -9.62 -13.78
N ARG A 319 -42.39 -10.02 -12.72
CA ARG A 319 -43.80 -10.47 -12.75
C ARG A 319 -44.79 -9.34 -12.39
N GLY A 320 -44.33 -8.10 -12.20
CA GLY A 320 -45.17 -6.96 -11.84
C GLY A 320 -45.76 -7.02 -10.42
N VAL A 321 -45.20 -7.84 -9.53
CA VAL A 321 -45.74 -8.04 -8.17
C VAL A 321 -45.53 -6.78 -7.33
N ASP A 322 -46.62 -6.24 -6.79
CA ASP A 322 -46.61 -5.14 -5.83
C ASP A 322 -46.63 -5.68 -4.40
N ALA A 323 -45.49 -5.57 -3.70
CA ALA A 323 -45.38 -6.01 -2.31
C ALA A 323 -46.09 -5.06 -1.33
N ASN A 324 -46.38 -3.81 -1.73
CA ASN A 324 -47.12 -2.85 -0.90
C ASN A 324 -48.56 -3.34 -0.66
N LYS A 325 -49.21 -3.88 -1.70
CA LYS A 325 -50.57 -4.49 -1.61
C LYS A 325 -50.67 -5.65 -0.61
N HIS A 326 -49.55 -6.25 -0.21
CA HIS A 326 -49.48 -7.34 0.78
C HIS A 326 -49.09 -6.86 2.19
N CYS A 327 -48.94 -5.55 2.43
CA CYS A 327 -48.45 -4.99 3.69
C CYS A 327 -49.18 -3.69 4.07
N SER A 328 -50.25 -3.82 4.87
CA SER A 328 -51.17 -2.74 5.27
C SER A 328 -50.58 -1.59 6.11
N TRP A 329 -49.28 -1.61 6.40
CA TRP A 329 -48.55 -0.57 7.13
C TRP A 329 -47.28 -0.10 6.40
N CYS A 330 -46.91 -0.72 5.27
CA CYS A 330 -45.64 -0.46 4.60
C CYS A 330 -45.55 0.95 3.99
N HIS A 331 -46.67 1.59 3.65
CA HIS A 331 -46.71 2.98 3.20
C HIS A 331 -46.17 3.96 4.26
N TYR A 332 -46.36 3.66 5.55
CA TYR A 332 -45.81 4.49 6.64
C TYR A 332 -44.28 4.43 6.79
N LEU A 333 -43.60 3.45 6.18
CA LEU A 333 -42.13 3.37 6.22
C LEU A 333 -41.45 4.51 5.45
N SER A 334 -42.01 4.93 4.31
CA SER A 334 -41.44 6.02 3.49
C SER A 334 -42.10 7.38 3.72
N CYS A 335 -43.30 7.44 4.31
CA CYS A 335 -43.90 8.71 4.71
C CYS A 335 -44.90 8.55 5.87
N VAL A 336 -44.66 9.23 6.98
CA VAL A 336 -45.62 9.36 8.09
C VAL A 336 -46.33 10.71 7.97
N PRO A 337 -47.67 10.76 7.83
CA PRO A 337 -48.41 12.02 7.69
C PRO A 337 -48.41 12.80 9.02
N THR A 338 -48.27 14.13 8.94
CA THR A 338 -48.24 15.00 10.12
C THR A 338 -49.03 16.30 9.90
N SER A 339 -49.22 17.10 10.95
CA SER A 339 -49.79 18.45 10.84
C SER A 339 -48.94 19.44 10.02
N ARG A 340 -47.76 19.03 9.53
CA ARG A 340 -46.87 19.85 8.68
C ARG A 340 -46.69 19.32 7.25
N TRP A 341 -47.07 18.07 6.95
CA TRP A 341 -47.00 17.50 5.61
C TRP A 341 -47.97 16.33 5.40
N SER A 342 -48.50 16.20 4.18
CA SER A 342 -49.31 15.06 3.74
C SER A 342 -48.45 14.04 3.00
N CYS A 343 -48.80 12.76 3.12
CA CYS A 343 -48.21 11.66 2.35
C CYS A 343 -49.07 11.25 1.13
N ASN A 344 -50.28 11.82 0.99
CA ASN A 344 -51.17 11.50 -0.12
C ASN A 344 -50.87 12.41 -1.31
N SER A 345 -50.14 11.88 -2.29
CA SER A 345 -49.99 12.48 -3.61
C SER A 345 -50.96 11.81 -4.60
N GLU A 346 -52.25 12.15 -4.53
CA GLU A 346 -53.18 11.76 -5.59
C GLU A 346 -52.76 12.42 -6.92
N PRO A 347 -52.78 11.69 -8.05
CA PRO A 347 -52.43 12.26 -9.34
C PRO A 347 -53.48 13.31 -9.73
N ALA A 348 -53.04 14.55 -9.89
CA ALA A 348 -53.91 15.65 -10.32
C ALA A 348 -54.43 15.37 -11.75
N TYR A 349 -55.74 15.19 -11.90
CA TYR A 349 -56.37 15.00 -13.20
C TYR A 349 -56.85 16.34 -13.74
N CYS A 350 -56.57 16.62 -15.01
CA CYS A 350 -56.91 17.87 -15.66
C CYS A 350 -57.73 17.61 -16.92
N THR A 351 -58.89 18.24 -17.03
CA THR A 351 -59.78 18.16 -18.19
C THR A 351 -59.78 19.49 -18.95
N THR A 352 -59.53 19.44 -20.25
CA THR A 352 -59.66 20.60 -21.14
C THR A 352 -61.01 20.63 -21.84
N ASN A 353 -61.70 21.77 -21.74
CA ASN A 353 -62.79 22.16 -22.61
C ASN A 353 -62.35 23.35 -23.46
N GLN A 354 -62.76 23.40 -24.73
CA GLN A 354 -62.52 24.52 -25.62
C GLN A 354 -63.84 25.26 -25.90
N MET A 355 -63.82 26.59 -25.84
CA MET A 355 -64.92 27.45 -26.27
C MET A 355 -64.31 28.60 -27.08
N GLY A 356 -64.47 28.55 -28.41
CA GLY A 356 -63.79 29.46 -29.33
C GLY A 356 -62.26 29.31 -29.27
N ASP A 357 -61.56 30.45 -29.34
CA ASP A 357 -60.09 30.55 -29.32
C ASP A 357 -59.47 30.46 -27.90
N GLN A 358 -60.25 30.07 -26.89
CA GLN A 358 -59.78 29.89 -25.51
C GLN A 358 -59.95 28.45 -25.04
N ILE A 359 -58.90 27.93 -24.40
CA ILE A 359 -58.91 26.63 -23.72
C ILE A 359 -59.12 26.87 -22.23
N TYR A 360 -60.12 26.22 -21.66
CA TYR A 360 -60.40 26.14 -20.23
C TYR A 360 -59.85 24.82 -19.70
N LEU A 361 -58.75 24.89 -18.95
CA LEU A 361 -58.07 23.73 -18.39
C LEU A 361 -58.44 23.62 -16.91
N THR A 362 -59.30 22.66 -16.58
CA THR A 362 -59.80 22.44 -15.22
C THR A 362 -59.03 21.29 -14.57
N CYS A 363 -58.13 21.62 -13.65
CA CYS A 363 -57.42 20.63 -12.85
C CYS A 363 -58.12 20.40 -11.51
N SER A 364 -58.22 19.13 -11.09
CA SER A 364 -58.64 18.75 -9.75
C SER A 364 -57.52 18.03 -9.01
N SER A 365 -57.32 18.38 -7.75
CA SER A 365 -56.40 17.70 -6.83
C SER A 365 -56.86 17.93 -5.39
N ASN A 366 -56.87 16.88 -4.56
CA ASN A 366 -57.28 16.93 -3.15
C ASN A 366 -58.60 17.69 -2.91
N GLY A 367 -59.62 17.40 -3.74
CA GLY A 367 -60.97 17.98 -3.62
C GLY A 367 -61.09 19.47 -3.99
N LYS A 368 -60.07 20.10 -4.56
CA LYS A 368 -60.12 21.48 -5.06
C LYS A 368 -59.98 21.51 -6.58
N ASN A 369 -60.88 22.25 -7.24
CA ASN A 369 -60.88 22.45 -8.69
C ASN A 369 -60.37 23.85 -9.01
N GLY A 370 -59.40 23.95 -9.91
CA GLY A 370 -58.90 25.20 -10.48
C GLY A 370 -59.08 25.21 -11.99
N THR A 371 -59.81 26.20 -12.51
CA THR A 371 -59.98 26.41 -13.95
C THR A 371 -59.06 27.53 -14.42
N TYR A 372 -58.21 27.23 -15.39
CA TYR A 372 -57.24 28.16 -15.96
C TYR A 372 -57.61 28.44 -17.42
N THR A 373 -57.66 29.71 -17.81
CA THR A 373 -57.87 30.14 -19.20
C THR A 373 -56.53 30.33 -19.92
N VAL A 374 -56.40 29.75 -21.11
CA VAL A 374 -55.25 29.94 -22.00
C VAL A 374 -55.73 30.67 -23.26
N PRO A 375 -55.48 31.99 -23.39
CA PRO A 375 -55.72 32.73 -24.63
C PRO A 375 -54.64 32.44 -25.68
N ASN A 376 -55.02 32.39 -26.96
CA ASN A 376 -54.13 32.12 -28.11
C ASN A 376 -53.27 30.85 -27.95
N ALA A 377 -53.91 29.71 -27.68
CA ALA A 377 -53.24 28.42 -27.61
C ALA A 377 -52.81 27.93 -29.01
N SER A 378 -51.54 27.57 -29.17
CA SER A 378 -51.02 26.99 -30.42
C SER A 378 -51.47 25.54 -30.63
N SER A 379 -51.47 25.08 -31.89
CA SER A 379 -51.91 23.72 -32.26
C SER A 379 -51.10 22.59 -31.60
N SER A 380 -49.83 22.83 -31.25
CA SER A 380 -49.01 21.90 -30.47
C SER A 380 -49.39 21.86 -28.98
N GLN A 381 -49.87 22.97 -28.41
CA GLN A 381 -50.42 23.01 -27.05
C GLN A 381 -51.80 22.33 -26.97
N ILE A 382 -52.62 22.45 -28.03
CA ILE A 382 -53.89 21.71 -28.18
C ILE A 382 -53.63 20.19 -28.17
N GLN A 383 -52.68 19.70 -28.98
CA GLN A 383 -52.30 18.28 -28.98
C GLN A 383 -51.70 17.80 -27.66
N GLY A 384 -50.95 18.66 -26.94
CA GLY A 384 -50.40 18.29 -25.63
C GLY A 384 -51.45 17.99 -24.56
N CYS A 385 -52.65 18.58 -24.67
CA CYS A 385 -53.71 18.42 -23.67
C CYS A 385 -54.65 17.22 -23.92
N SER A 386 -54.73 16.70 -25.16
CA SER A 386 -55.72 15.68 -25.53
C SER A 386 -55.43 14.27 -24.99
N ILE A 387 -54.27 14.06 -24.35
CA ILE A 387 -53.75 12.76 -23.91
C ILE A 387 -54.44 12.24 -22.61
N PHE A 388 -55.15 13.09 -21.86
CA PHE A 388 -55.71 12.78 -20.53
C PHE A 388 -57.19 12.29 -20.51
N ARG A 389 -57.61 11.42 -21.45
CA ARG A 389 -58.99 10.86 -21.48
C ARG A 389 -59.07 9.34 -21.27
N SER A 390 -59.05 8.87 -20.02
CA SER A 390 -59.52 7.53 -19.62
C SER A 390 -59.66 7.35 -18.09
N ALA A 391 -60.72 6.66 -17.64
CA ALA A 391 -61.08 6.28 -16.24
C ALA A 391 -61.40 7.47 -15.27
N SER A 392 -62.54 7.62 -14.58
CA SER A 392 -63.51 6.75 -13.84
C SER A 392 -63.12 6.44 -12.38
N SER A 393 -63.98 6.55 -11.34
CA SER A 393 -65.36 7.09 -11.18
C SER A 393 -65.81 7.10 -9.69
N SER A 394 -66.95 7.76 -9.39
CA SER A 394 -67.87 7.61 -8.21
C SER A 394 -67.47 8.04 -6.77
N ALA A 395 -68.31 8.93 -6.19
CA ALA A 395 -68.71 9.11 -4.76
C ALA A 395 -67.65 9.48 -3.68
N SER A 396 -67.93 10.23 -2.60
CA SER A 396 -69.05 11.15 -2.24
C SER A 396 -68.68 12.07 -1.05
N SER A 397 -69.35 13.23 -0.92
CA SER A 397 -69.19 14.33 0.10
C SER A 397 -69.60 13.94 1.56
N PRO A 398 -69.54 14.80 2.62
CA PRO A 398 -69.32 16.27 2.68
C PRO A 398 -68.60 16.93 3.92
N THR A 399 -68.35 18.27 3.83
CA THR A 399 -68.35 19.32 4.92
C THR A 399 -67.35 19.29 6.13
N LEU A 400 -66.93 20.38 6.80
CA LEU A 400 -66.86 21.85 6.55
C LEU A 400 -65.94 22.56 7.61
N LEU A 401 -65.31 23.69 7.23
CA LEU A 401 -64.89 24.85 8.09
C LEU A 401 -63.74 24.59 9.14
N PRO A 402 -63.22 25.60 9.89
CA PRO A 402 -62.01 26.31 9.44
C PRO A 402 -60.93 26.52 10.54
N PHE A 403 -59.79 27.17 10.25
CA PHE A 403 -59.38 28.44 10.90
C PHE A 403 -58.08 29.06 10.33
N ARG A 404 -57.81 30.30 10.77
CA ARG A 404 -56.82 31.28 10.28
C ARG A 404 -55.35 30.85 10.44
N CYS A 405 -54.50 31.27 9.49
CA CYS A 405 -53.07 31.48 9.75
C CYS A 405 -52.82 32.81 10.47
N CYS A 406 -51.79 32.85 11.32
CA CYS A 406 -51.08 34.07 11.72
C CYS A 406 -49.57 33.72 11.76
N PRO A 407 -48.64 34.62 11.38
CA PRO A 407 -47.26 34.26 11.13
C PRO A 407 -46.41 34.21 12.41
N CYS A 408 -45.46 33.28 12.47
CA CYS A 408 -44.38 33.29 13.44
C CYS A 408 -43.05 33.64 12.75
N HIS A 409 -42.44 34.76 13.14
CA HIS A 409 -41.07 35.08 12.75
C HIS A 409 -40.09 34.03 13.28
N PHE A 410 -39.09 33.67 12.47
CA PHE A 410 -37.86 33.07 12.98
C PHE A 410 -36.88 34.17 13.39
N THR A 411 -36.92 34.57 14.66
CA THR A 411 -35.86 35.37 15.28
C THR A 411 -34.67 34.50 15.65
N THR A 412 -33.46 35.01 15.45
CA THR A 412 -32.22 34.37 15.91
C THR A 412 -32.17 34.30 17.43
N LEU A 413 -31.80 33.13 17.98
CA LEU A 413 -31.63 32.93 19.43
C LEU A 413 -30.21 32.45 19.75
N GLN A 414 -29.53 33.21 20.61
CA GLN A 414 -28.18 32.92 21.09
C GLN A 414 -28.21 31.82 22.17
N PHE A 415 -27.23 30.90 22.15
CA PHE A 415 -27.03 29.96 23.26
C PHE A 415 -26.03 30.53 24.27
N ARG A 416 -26.50 30.75 25.51
CA ARG A 416 -25.65 31.09 26.66
C ARG A 416 -26.01 30.19 27.84
N ARG A 417 -25.03 29.42 28.32
CA ARG A 417 -25.00 28.58 29.55
C ARG A 417 -26.32 27.97 30.04
N LEU A 418 -26.40 26.64 29.95
CA LEU A 418 -26.97 25.82 31.03
C LEU A 418 -26.02 24.63 31.27
N SER A 419 -25.75 24.30 32.53
CA SER A 419 -24.68 23.38 32.92
C SER A 419 -25.12 22.44 34.04
N LYS A 420 -25.27 21.14 33.71
CA LYS A 420 -25.08 19.96 34.58
C LYS A 420 -25.63 18.69 33.89
N LEU A 421 -24.80 18.07 33.05
CA LEU A 421 -24.76 16.60 32.90
C LEU A 421 -23.37 16.22 32.38
N GLY A 422 -22.67 15.32 33.08
CA GLY A 422 -21.22 15.14 32.92
C GLY A 422 -20.84 14.07 31.90
N ILE A 423 -20.86 14.39 30.60
CA ILE A 423 -20.29 13.54 29.54
C ILE A 423 -19.42 14.40 28.61
N ARG A 424 -18.12 14.10 28.52
CA ARG A 424 -17.18 14.76 27.59
C ARG A 424 -16.78 13.81 26.47
N PHE A 425 -17.01 14.24 25.22
CA PHE A 425 -16.32 13.67 24.06
C PHE A 425 -15.00 14.43 23.83
N PRO A 426 -13.89 13.76 23.47
CA PRO A 426 -12.65 14.44 23.09
C PRO A 426 -12.75 14.94 21.65
N ILE A 427 -12.70 16.26 21.45
CA ILE A 427 -12.48 16.89 20.14
C ILE A 427 -11.02 17.34 20.07
N PHE A 428 -10.34 17.03 18.97
CA PHE A 428 -8.94 17.42 18.77
C PHE A 428 -8.76 18.94 18.79
N ARG A 429 -7.73 19.40 19.50
CA ARG A 429 -7.44 20.81 19.73
C ARG A 429 -6.04 21.12 19.18
N SER A 430 -5.95 21.81 18.05
CA SER A 430 -4.66 22.26 17.51
C SER A 430 -4.18 23.50 18.25
N GLY A 431 -2.98 23.44 18.83
CA GLY A 431 -2.32 24.61 19.41
C GLY A 431 -1.66 25.49 18.35
N LYS A 432 -1.43 26.76 18.68
CA LYS A 432 -0.52 27.67 17.97
C LYS A 432 0.71 27.92 18.85
N LEU A 433 1.87 28.06 18.23
CA LEU A 433 2.97 28.90 18.72
C LEU A 433 3.90 29.25 17.54
N ALA A 434 4.60 30.36 17.66
CA ALA A 434 5.61 30.90 16.74
C ALA A 434 6.56 31.79 17.56
N PRO A 435 7.82 32.01 17.14
CA PRO A 435 8.12 33.24 16.40
C PRO A 435 9.28 33.13 15.37
N GLY A 436 9.51 34.23 14.62
CA GLY A 436 10.89 34.66 14.29
C GLY A 436 11.42 34.56 12.85
N HIS A 437 11.12 35.58 12.02
CA HIS A 437 11.89 36.03 10.84
C HIS A 437 11.99 35.06 9.62
N GLY A 438 11.99 35.51 8.36
CA GLY A 438 11.70 36.86 7.86
C GLY A 438 11.93 37.04 6.35
N SER A 439 10.87 37.00 5.54
CA SER A 439 10.79 37.61 4.19
C SER A 439 9.33 37.63 3.69
N GLY A 440 9.02 38.44 2.67
CA GLY A 440 7.65 38.89 2.39
C GLY A 440 6.74 37.91 1.64
N VAL A 441 5.54 37.65 2.19
CA VAL A 441 4.46 36.93 1.52
C VAL A 441 3.37 37.93 1.08
N ARG A 442 3.05 37.96 -0.22
CA ARG A 442 1.83 38.63 -0.73
C ARG A 442 0.61 37.78 -0.37
N SER A 443 -0.46 38.40 0.13
CA SER A 443 -1.75 37.73 0.30
C SER A 443 -2.48 37.59 -1.05
N THR A 444 -2.63 36.36 -1.52
CA THR A 444 -3.58 36.01 -2.58
C THR A 444 -4.92 35.62 -1.96
N SER A 445 -6.00 36.30 -2.35
CA SER A 445 -7.35 36.00 -1.88
C SER A 445 -7.94 34.78 -2.61
N VAL A 446 -9.05 34.25 -2.10
CA VAL A 446 -9.79 33.10 -2.70
C VAL A 446 -10.22 33.38 -4.15
N HIS A 447 -10.26 34.65 -4.57
CA HIS A 447 -10.51 35.04 -5.96
C HIS A 447 -9.46 34.49 -6.93
N SER A 448 -8.16 34.68 -6.67
CA SER A 448 -7.13 34.37 -7.69
C SER A 448 -6.99 32.88 -7.99
N LEU A 449 -7.42 31.99 -7.09
CA LEU A 449 -7.47 30.55 -7.36
C LEU A 449 -8.66 30.17 -8.25
N VAL A 450 -9.80 30.88 -8.12
CA VAL A 450 -10.94 30.73 -9.04
C VAL A 450 -10.59 31.33 -10.40
N ASP A 451 -10.03 32.53 -10.42
CA ASP A 451 -9.70 33.24 -11.66
C ASP A 451 -8.63 32.49 -12.47
N SER A 452 -7.58 31.94 -11.83
CA SER A 452 -6.56 31.12 -12.50
C SER A 452 -7.12 29.82 -13.09
N VAL A 453 -7.99 29.10 -12.37
CA VAL A 453 -8.66 27.89 -12.89
C VAL A 453 -9.67 28.23 -14.00
N MET A 454 -10.27 29.42 -13.96
CA MET A 454 -11.18 29.92 -15.00
C MET A 454 -10.43 30.41 -16.25
N GLU A 455 -9.17 30.87 -16.14
CA GLU A 455 -8.31 31.14 -17.29
C GLU A 455 -7.89 29.85 -18.03
N GLU A 456 -7.46 28.79 -17.33
CA GLU A 456 -7.17 27.50 -17.97
C GLU A 456 -8.41 26.89 -18.65
N LEU A 457 -9.56 26.92 -17.97
CA LEU A 457 -10.85 26.48 -18.56
C LEU A 457 -11.35 27.40 -19.68
N GLY A 458 -10.90 28.66 -19.71
CA GLY A 458 -11.13 29.61 -20.79
C GLY A 458 -10.28 29.30 -22.02
N ALA A 459 -9.00 28.99 -21.83
CA ALA A 459 -8.07 28.60 -22.89
C ALA A 459 -8.53 27.33 -23.62
N LEU A 460 -8.96 26.31 -22.86
CA LEU A 460 -9.48 25.05 -23.41
C LEU A 460 -10.82 25.19 -24.17
N ARG A 461 -11.50 26.35 -24.11
CA ARG A 461 -12.79 26.57 -24.78
C ARG A 461 -12.74 27.27 -26.14
N ARG A 462 -11.57 27.71 -26.64
CA ARG A 462 -11.43 28.35 -27.97
C ARG A 462 -10.98 27.42 -29.11
N ARG A 463 -11.18 26.10 -29.01
CA ARG A 463 -10.88 25.15 -30.11
C ARG A 463 -11.98 24.11 -30.38
N ARG A 464 -13.14 24.55 -30.90
CA ARG A 464 -13.99 23.84 -31.90
C ARG A 464 -15.25 24.65 -32.25
N LEU A 465 -15.78 24.42 -33.46
CA LEU A 465 -17.09 24.85 -33.97
C LEU A 465 -17.31 26.38 -34.14
N VAL A 466 -16.90 26.89 -35.31
CA VAL A 466 -17.65 27.96 -36.01
C VAL A 466 -18.40 27.30 -37.17
N PRO A 467 -19.75 27.37 -37.24
CA PRO A 467 -20.51 26.85 -38.36
C PRO A 467 -20.70 27.94 -39.44
N ALA A 468 -20.04 27.78 -40.60
CA ALA A 468 -20.17 28.71 -41.73
C ALA A 468 -21.10 28.15 -42.82
N ALA A 469 -22.41 28.17 -42.58
CA ALA A 469 -23.41 27.92 -43.61
C ALA A 469 -23.76 29.21 -44.37
N ALA A 470 -22.80 29.76 -45.12
CA ALA A 470 -22.98 30.91 -45.99
C ALA A 470 -23.19 30.47 -47.44
N LYS A 471 -24.44 30.50 -47.90
CA LYS A 471 -24.79 30.22 -49.31
C LYS A 471 -24.54 31.48 -50.14
N VAL A 472 -23.39 31.55 -50.80
CA VAL A 472 -23.04 32.60 -51.76
C VAL A 472 -22.96 31.96 -53.15
N GLU A 473 -23.72 32.48 -54.10
CA GLU A 473 -23.59 32.14 -55.51
C GLU A 473 -22.38 32.87 -56.09
N LEU A 474 -21.48 32.14 -56.74
CA LEU A 474 -20.38 32.69 -57.54
C LEU A 474 -20.35 31.95 -58.87
N THR A 475 -20.43 32.72 -59.95
CA THR A 475 -20.68 32.23 -61.31
C THR A 475 -19.40 32.08 -62.13
N SER A 476 -19.53 31.34 -63.24
CA SER A 476 -18.60 31.23 -64.39
C SER A 476 -17.27 30.47 -64.22
N SER A 477 -16.92 29.76 -65.31
CA SER A 477 -15.58 29.27 -65.71
C SER A 477 -14.76 28.49 -64.66
N GLY A 478 -14.69 27.16 -64.82
CA GLY A 478 -13.80 26.29 -64.05
C GLY A 478 -14.06 24.79 -64.18
N GLY A 479 -15.26 24.37 -64.62
CA GLY A 479 -15.55 22.96 -64.85
C GLY A 479 -14.74 22.35 -66.02
N ILE A 480 -14.54 21.03 -65.97
CA ILE A 480 -13.76 20.16 -66.89
C ILE A 480 -12.30 19.90 -66.44
N VAL A 481 -12.10 19.36 -65.22
CA VAL A 481 -10.94 18.49 -64.88
C VAL A 481 -11.32 17.35 -63.92
N GLU A 482 -11.95 17.68 -62.78
CA GLU A 482 -11.97 16.81 -61.59
C GLU A 482 -12.58 15.41 -61.78
N ASP A 483 -13.58 15.26 -62.66
CA ASP A 483 -14.36 14.02 -62.83
C ASP A 483 -13.70 12.96 -63.74
N LYS A 484 -12.42 13.14 -64.10
CA LYS A 484 -11.65 12.20 -64.97
C LYS A 484 -10.42 11.55 -64.34
N LEU A 485 -10.02 11.93 -63.12
CA LEU A 485 -8.77 11.45 -62.51
C LEU A 485 -8.98 10.41 -61.38
N VAL A 486 -10.19 10.29 -60.84
CA VAL A 486 -10.51 9.32 -59.75
C VAL A 486 -10.57 7.86 -60.26
N SER A 487 -10.56 7.65 -61.57
CA SER A 487 -10.72 6.35 -62.24
C SER A 487 -9.50 5.88 -63.04
N ARG A 488 -8.29 6.35 -62.72
CA ARG A 488 -7.05 5.77 -63.27
C ARG A 488 -6.89 4.35 -62.74
N ALA A 489 -7.36 3.38 -63.52
CA ALA A 489 -7.11 1.96 -63.25
C ALA A 489 -5.60 1.71 -63.21
N LEU A 490 -5.15 0.82 -62.32
CA LEU A 490 -3.76 0.36 -62.35
C LEU A 490 -3.44 -0.23 -63.74
N GLN A 491 -2.27 0.11 -64.23
CA GLN A 491 -1.72 -0.30 -65.51
C GLN A 491 -0.31 -0.87 -65.30
N GLN A 492 0.12 -1.71 -66.23
CA GLN A 492 1.50 -2.20 -66.26
C GLN A 492 2.46 -1.03 -66.48
N GLY A 493 3.62 -1.05 -65.82
CA GLY A 493 4.67 -0.03 -65.96
C GLY A 493 4.55 1.19 -65.05
N LEU A 494 3.51 1.30 -64.20
CA LEU A 494 3.39 2.37 -63.20
C LEU A 494 4.37 2.15 -62.04
N LEU A 495 5.06 3.21 -61.60
CA LEU A 495 5.85 3.22 -60.37
C LEU A 495 4.97 3.61 -59.17
N LEU A 496 4.97 2.80 -58.12
CA LEU A 496 4.13 3.01 -56.94
C LEU A 496 4.85 2.68 -55.63
N GLU A 497 4.36 3.27 -54.55
CA GLU A 497 4.78 2.99 -53.19
C GLU A 497 3.73 2.13 -52.49
N PHE A 498 4.16 1.11 -51.74
CA PHE A 498 3.25 0.27 -50.98
C PHE A 498 3.81 -0.18 -49.63
N LYS A 499 2.90 -0.46 -48.69
CA LYS A 499 3.20 -1.01 -47.38
C LYS A 499 3.18 -2.55 -47.41
N LYS A 500 4.35 -3.15 -47.22
CA LYS A 500 4.57 -4.61 -47.22
C LYS A 500 4.20 -5.21 -45.86
N ASP A 501 4.69 -4.60 -44.78
CA ASP A 501 4.47 -4.99 -43.39
C ASP A 501 4.25 -3.75 -42.50
N ALA A 502 3.97 -3.95 -41.20
CA ALA A 502 3.64 -2.89 -40.25
C ALA A 502 4.67 -1.73 -40.19
N GLU A 503 5.95 -2.01 -40.44
CA GLU A 503 7.06 -1.04 -40.37
C GLU A 503 7.83 -0.89 -41.69
N ARG A 504 7.43 -1.57 -42.79
CA ARG A 504 8.19 -1.57 -44.05
C ARG A 504 7.37 -1.11 -45.25
N VAL A 505 7.74 0.06 -45.77
CA VAL A 505 7.26 0.66 -47.03
C VAL A 505 8.33 0.42 -48.11
N LEU A 506 7.91 0.21 -49.36
CA LEU A 506 8.80 -0.03 -50.51
C LEU A 506 8.23 0.58 -51.80
N LEU A 507 9.12 0.99 -52.70
CA LEU A 507 8.80 1.41 -54.06
C LEU A 507 8.91 0.21 -55.02
N ALA A 508 7.98 0.09 -55.97
CA ALA A 508 7.88 -1.04 -56.89
C ALA A 508 7.15 -0.68 -58.20
N VAL A 509 7.41 -1.43 -59.28
CA VAL A 509 6.74 -1.27 -60.58
C VAL A 509 5.58 -2.27 -60.72
N ALA A 510 4.41 -1.79 -61.12
CA ALA A 510 3.25 -2.61 -61.45
C ALA A 510 3.48 -3.48 -62.69
N GLN A 511 3.38 -4.81 -62.53
CA GLN A 511 3.66 -5.79 -63.57
C GLN A 511 2.39 -6.27 -64.26
N LYS A 512 1.45 -6.86 -63.51
CA LYS A 512 0.21 -7.44 -64.06
C LYS A 512 -0.88 -7.61 -62.99
N PRO A 513 -2.17 -7.67 -63.37
CA PRO A 513 -3.22 -8.05 -62.44
C PRO A 513 -2.98 -9.43 -61.83
N ASP A 514 -3.36 -9.60 -60.56
CA ASP A 514 -3.49 -10.90 -59.89
C ASP A 514 -4.94 -11.13 -59.44
N GLY A 515 -5.55 -12.18 -59.99
CA GLY A 515 -6.98 -12.43 -59.84
C GLY A 515 -7.86 -11.25 -60.27
N LYS A 516 -8.94 -11.00 -59.51
CA LYS A 516 -9.95 -9.97 -59.83
C LYS A 516 -9.69 -8.59 -59.20
N LYS A 517 -8.71 -8.44 -58.30
CA LYS A 517 -8.51 -7.21 -57.51
C LYS A 517 -7.07 -6.91 -57.07
N ASN A 518 -6.15 -7.87 -57.08
CA ASN A 518 -4.77 -7.65 -56.66
C ASN A 518 -3.89 -7.28 -57.86
N TRP A 519 -2.65 -6.88 -57.60
CA TRP A 519 -1.63 -6.64 -58.62
C TRP A 519 -0.29 -7.24 -58.21
N MET A 520 0.39 -7.87 -59.16
CA MET A 520 1.81 -8.20 -59.03
C MET A 520 2.64 -6.93 -59.23
N VAL A 521 3.55 -6.64 -58.31
CA VAL A 521 4.54 -5.56 -58.40
C VAL A 521 5.94 -6.12 -58.20
N SER A 522 6.95 -5.57 -58.87
CA SER A 522 8.37 -5.94 -58.67
C SER A 522 9.09 -4.84 -57.89
N ASP A 523 9.73 -5.18 -56.78
CA ASP A 523 10.59 -4.25 -56.04
C ASP A 523 11.99 -4.09 -56.68
N GLN A 524 12.79 -3.18 -56.12
CA GLN A 524 14.16 -2.85 -56.53
C GLN A 524 15.14 -4.04 -56.64
N ASN A 525 14.80 -5.22 -56.11
CA ASN A 525 15.61 -6.44 -56.19
C ASN A 525 15.03 -7.46 -57.19
N GLY A 526 14.03 -7.06 -57.99
CA GLY A 526 13.27 -7.96 -58.88
C GLY A 526 12.26 -8.85 -58.16
N VAL A 527 12.08 -8.72 -56.85
CA VAL A 527 11.22 -9.62 -56.07
C VAL A 527 9.74 -9.27 -56.32
N THR A 528 9.06 -10.12 -57.08
CA THR A 528 7.64 -9.90 -57.42
C THR A 528 6.73 -10.28 -56.25
N SER A 529 5.82 -9.37 -55.87
CA SER A 529 4.87 -9.53 -54.76
C SER A 529 3.43 -9.23 -55.21
N SER A 530 2.43 -10.00 -54.78
CA SER A 530 1.01 -9.64 -54.94
C SER A 530 0.60 -8.64 -53.86
N ILE A 531 0.12 -7.46 -54.26
CA ILE A 531 -0.42 -6.44 -53.36
C ILE A 531 -1.92 -6.20 -53.58
N LYS A 532 -2.61 -5.81 -52.51
CA LYS A 532 -4.00 -5.32 -52.58
C LYS A 532 -4.01 -3.80 -52.82
N PRO A 533 -5.03 -3.24 -53.48
CA PRO A 533 -5.11 -1.79 -53.72
C PRO A 533 -5.08 -0.93 -52.45
N GLN A 534 -5.51 -1.45 -51.29
CA GLN A 534 -5.44 -0.74 -50.01
C GLN A 534 -4.02 -0.71 -49.38
N GLN A 535 -3.03 -1.38 -49.97
CA GLN A 535 -1.64 -1.35 -49.51
C GLN A 535 -0.81 -0.26 -50.20
N ILE A 536 -1.31 0.30 -51.30
CA ILE A 536 -0.64 1.36 -52.06
C ILE A 536 -0.75 2.66 -51.24
N THR A 537 0.38 3.27 -50.92
CA THR A 537 0.48 4.53 -50.17
C THR A 537 0.57 5.73 -51.10
N TYR A 538 1.25 5.59 -52.23
CA TYR A 538 1.40 6.61 -53.28
C TYR A 538 1.56 5.98 -54.66
N ILE A 539 1.26 6.72 -55.73
CA ILE A 539 1.59 6.36 -57.12
C ILE A 539 2.30 7.56 -57.73
N VAL A 540 3.49 7.34 -58.29
CA VAL A 540 4.30 8.42 -58.85
C VAL A 540 3.66 8.93 -60.15
N PRO A 541 3.38 10.23 -60.29
CA PRO A 541 2.76 10.79 -61.49
C PRO A 541 3.73 10.78 -62.68
N GLY A 542 3.18 10.86 -63.90
CA GLY A 542 3.97 10.99 -65.15
C GLY A 542 4.73 9.75 -65.61
N VAL A 543 4.86 8.71 -64.78
CA VAL A 543 5.66 7.52 -65.09
C VAL A 543 4.84 6.41 -65.74
N GLU A 544 5.20 6.04 -66.97
CA GLU A 544 4.61 4.91 -67.71
C GLU A 544 5.71 4.05 -68.36
N ASN A 545 5.82 2.79 -67.92
CA ASN A 545 6.88 1.81 -68.26
C ASN A 545 8.24 2.07 -67.59
N PHE A 546 8.24 2.30 -66.28
CA PHE A 546 9.47 2.34 -65.47
C PHE A 546 10.16 0.97 -65.41
N ASP A 547 11.50 0.92 -65.44
CA ASP A 547 12.23 -0.32 -65.14
C ASP A 547 12.53 -0.44 -63.63
N HIS A 548 12.36 -1.64 -63.10
CA HIS A 548 12.58 -1.97 -61.70
C HIS A 548 14.06 -1.85 -61.26
N THR A 549 14.99 -1.92 -62.21
CA THR A 549 16.43 -1.68 -61.98
C THR A 549 16.72 -0.26 -61.49
N ASP A 550 15.93 0.70 -61.97
CA ASP A 550 16.23 2.13 -61.83
C ASP A 550 15.65 2.69 -60.51
N ILE A 551 14.89 1.88 -59.77
CA ILE A 551 14.27 2.23 -58.48
C ILE A 551 15.33 2.70 -57.47
N SER A 552 16.50 2.05 -57.40
CA SER A 552 17.52 2.43 -56.41
C SER A 552 18.20 3.77 -56.71
N ASP A 553 18.45 4.07 -57.98
CA ASP A 553 18.96 5.39 -58.41
C ASP A 553 17.90 6.49 -58.21
N PHE A 554 16.63 6.19 -58.54
CA PHE A 554 15.50 7.09 -58.30
C PHE A 554 15.31 7.42 -56.80
N ILE A 555 15.35 6.42 -55.92
CA ILE A 555 15.28 6.65 -54.46
C ILE A 555 16.49 7.46 -53.98
N GLN A 556 17.70 7.15 -54.44
CA GLN A 556 18.90 7.87 -54.02
C GLN A 556 18.86 9.35 -54.46
N LYS A 557 18.39 9.63 -55.69
CA LYS A 557 18.16 11.00 -56.18
C LYS A 557 17.07 11.72 -55.40
N ALA A 558 15.97 11.04 -55.07
CA ALA A 558 14.89 11.64 -54.29
C ALA A 558 15.38 12.04 -52.89
N GLN A 559 16.09 11.14 -52.21
CA GLN A 559 16.68 11.42 -50.89
C GLN A 559 17.76 12.51 -50.92
N ALA A 560 18.55 12.61 -52.00
CA ALA A 560 19.53 13.68 -52.17
C ALA A 560 18.90 15.06 -52.43
N ASN A 561 17.72 15.10 -53.04
CA ASN A 561 16.97 16.33 -53.35
C ASN A 561 15.97 16.74 -52.23
N SER A 562 15.80 15.94 -51.18
CA SER A 562 14.87 16.20 -50.07
C SER A 562 15.52 17.03 -48.94
N ASP A 563 15.19 18.32 -48.85
CA ASP A 563 15.51 19.16 -47.69
C ASP A 563 14.23 19.46 -46.85
N PRO A 564 14.15 18.97 -45.59
CA PRO A 564 13.05 19.27 -44.68
C PRO A 564 12.82 20.76 -44.37
N ALA A 565 13.80 21.64 -44.55
CA ALA A 565 13.62 23.08 -44.35
C ALA A 565 12.62 23.68 -45.36
N LEU A 566 12.49 23.09 -46.55
CA LEU A 566 11.58 23.53 -47.60
C LEU A 566 10.10 23.45 -47.17
N LEU A 567 9.77 22.56 -46.24
CA LEU A 567 8.43 22.45 -45.67
C LEU A 567 8.03 23.69 -44.86
N GLU A 568 8.96 24.39 -44.19
CA GLU A 568 8.62 25.58 -43.41
C GLU A 568 8.18 26.73 -44.33
N PHE A 569 8.89 26.95 -45.44
CA PHE A 569 8.55 27.97 -46.43
C PHE A 569 7.18 27.71 -47.08
N ALA A 570 6.96 26.48 -47.56
CA ALA A 570 5.67 26.09 -48.13
C ALA A 570 4.52 26.12 -47.11
N TRP A 571 4.81 25.79 -45.84
CA TRP A 571 3.85 25.87 -44.75
C TRP A 571 3.39 27.31 -44.48
N VAL A 572 4.30 28.28 -44.43
CA VAL A 572 3.95 29.71 -44.27
C VAL A 572 3.05 30.15 -45.43
N GLU A 573 3.45 29.89 -46.68
CA GLU A 573 2.68 30.31 -47.85
C GLU A 573 1.27 29.69 -47.90
N LEU A 574 1.16 28.39 -47.66
CA LEU A 574 -0.12 27.68 -47.68
C LEU A 574 -1.02 28.09 -46.50
N LEU A 575 -0.44 28.44 -45.35
CA LEU A 575 -1.19 28.90 -44.18
C LEU A 575 -1.76 30.31 -44.40
N GLU A 576 -0.97 31.25 -44.92
CA GLU A 576 -1.44 32.60 -45.28
C GLU A 576 -2.57 32.55 -46.32
N LYS A 577 -2.42 31.69 -47.33
CA LYS A 577 -3.39 31.52 -48.41
C LYS A 577 -4.57 30.59 -48.02
N ASN A 578 -4.54 30.01 -46.81
CA ASN A 578 -5.48 29.00 -46.31
C ASN A 578 -5.76 27.87 -47.33
N LYS A 579 -4.71 27.42 -48.02
CA LYS A 579 -4.77 26.41 -49.07
C LYS A 579 -4.49 25.01 -48.53
N ARG A 580 -5.06 24.02 -49.22
CA ARG A 580 -4.69 22.60 -49.10
C ARG A 580 -3.76 22.25 -50.25
N VAL A 581 -3.02 21.15 -50.12
CA VAL A 581 -2.01 20.75 -51.11
C VAL A 581 -1.92 19.22 -51.23
N THR A 582 -1.73 18.71 -52.44
CA THR A 582 -1.27 17.34 -52.73
C THR A 582 0.26 17.28 -52.81
N ALA A 583 0.86 16.09 -52.90
CA ALA A 583 2.31 15.98 -53.10
C ALA A 583 2.74 16.63 -54.42
N GLU A 584 1.93 16.49 -55.46
CA GLU A 584 2.18 17.07 -56.79
C GLU A 584 2.10 18.61 -56.79
N GLU A 585 1.08 19.21 -56.16
CA GLU A 585 0.98 20.67 -56.02
C GLU A 585 2.08 21.24 -55.10
N LEU A 586 2.56 20.45 -54.13
CA LEU A 586 3.68 20.85 -53.27
C LEU A 586 5.01 20.79 -54.03
N ALA A 587 5.18 19.83 -54.93
CA ALA A 587 6.35 19.76 -55.80
C ALA A 587 6.44 20.96 -56.76
N GLU A 588 5.31 21.37 -57.35
CA GLU A 588 5.23 22.59 -58.15
C GLU A 588 5.62 23.84 -57.33
N MET A 589 5.20 23.91 -56.06
CA MET A 589 5.52 25.01 -55.15
C MET A 589 6.98 25.04 -54.67
N ILE A 590 7.54 23.88 -54.30
CA ILE A 590 8.88 23.79 -53.68
C ILE A 590 9.99 23.70 -54.73
N PHE A 591 9.80 22.88 -55.76
CA PHE A 591 10.83 22.58 -56.77
C PHE A 591 10.58 23.29 -58.11
N GLY A 592 9.45 23.98 -58.29
CA GLY A 592 9.07 24.62 -59.55
C GLY A 592 8.72 23.63 -60.66
N SER A 593 8.51 22.34 -60.33
CA SER A 593 8.32 21.25 -61.28
C SER A 593 7.36 20.20 -60.74
N VAL A 594 6.58 19.59 -61.65
CA VAL A 594 5.70 18.44 -61.40
C VAL A 594 6.26 17.15 -62.03
N GLU A 595 7.57 17.10 -62.24
CA GLU A 595 8.26 15.88 -62.70
C GLU A 595 8.19 14.75 -61.65
N PRO A 596 8.34 13.48 -62.08
CA PRO A 596 8.15 12.31 -61.22
C PRO A 596 9.00 12.30 -59.94
N LEU A 597 10.24 12.78 -60.04
CA LEU A 597 11.20 12.76 -58.95
C LEU A 597 10.77 13.77 -57.86
N GLU A 598 10.50 15.00 -58.25
CA GLU A 598 10.09 16.12 -57.38
C GLU A 598 8.76 15.82 -56.69
N CYS A 599 7.81 15.21 -57.41
CA CYS A 599 6.56 14.72 -56.83
C CYS A 599 6.79 13.65 -55.76
N TYR A 600 7.76 12.75 -55.95
CA TYR A 600 8.13 11.75 -54.94
C TYR A 600 8.90 12.36 -53.76
N CYS A 601 9.79 13.34 -54.00
CA CYS A 601 10.44 14.13 -52.95
C CYS A 601 9.42 14.84 -52.06
N ALA A 602 8.41 15.48 -52.65
CA ALA A 602 7.35 16.16 -51.92
C ALA A 602 6.47 15.18 -51.12
N HIS A 603 6.17 13.99 -51.67
CA HIS A 603 5.49 12.91 -50.93
C HIS A 603 6.33 12.43 -49.74
N LEU A 604 7.63 12.15 -49.93
CA LEU A 604 8.54 11.73 -48.85
C LEU A 604 8.55 12.76 -47.71
N LEU A 605 8.81 14.03 -48.02
CA LEU A 605 8.81 15.13 -47.05
C LEU A 605 7.48 15.24 -46.28
N LEU A 606 6.34 15.15 -46.98
CA LEU A 606 5.00 15.15 -46.36
C LEU A 606 4.66 13.88 -45.57
N SER A 607 5.36 12.76 -45.82
CA SER A 607 5.14 11.49 -45.13
C SER A 607 5.94 11.37 -43.82
N GLU A 608 7.10 12.03 -43.74
CA GLU A 608 7.98 12.05 -42.56
C GLU A 608 7.70 13.25 -41.61
N ASP A 609 6.88 14.22 -42.04
CA ASP A 609 6.62 15.45 -41.28
C ASP A 609 5.70 15.25 -40.04
N GLU A 610 6.31 15.29 -38.85
CA GLU A 610 5.60 15.34 -37.58
C GLU A 610 5.06 16.76 -37.23
N VAL A 611 5.49 17.82 -37.92
CA VAL A 611 5.55 19.21 -37.41
C VAL A 611 4.62 20.19 -38.14
N TYR A 612 4.68 20.31 -39.48
CA TYR A 612 4.12 21.45 -40.22
C TYR A 612 2.75 21.17 -40.88
N PHE A 613 2.55 19.98 -41.45
CA PHE A 613 1.40 19.57 -42.26
C PHE A 613 0.64 18.40 -41.63
N THR A 614 -0.65 18.28 -41.92
CA THR A 614 -1.47 17.13 -41.53
C THR A 614 -2.28 16.62 -42.71
N VAL A 615 -2.42 15.31 -42.83
CA VAL A 615 -3.39 14.71 -43.75
C VAL A 615 -4.80 15.17 -43.34
N LEU A 616 -5.58 15.65 -44.31
CA LEU A 616 -6.97 16.06 -44.15
C LEU A 616 -7.93 15.02 -44.73
N GLU A 617 -7.64 14.54 -45.95
CA GLU A 617 -8.45 13.57 -46.70
C GLU A 617 -7.51 12.64 -47.48
N THR A 618 -7.78 11.33 -47.49
CA THR A 618 -7.09 10.36 -48.37
C THR A 618 -8.11 9.70 -49.28
N LYS A 619 -7.89 9.76 -50.59
CA LYS A 619 -8.79 9.26 -51.64
C LYS A 619 -8.00 8.33 -52.56
N GLY A 620 -8.02 7.03 -52.25
CA GLY A 620 -7.15 6.06 -52.91
C GLY A 620 -5.68 6.33 -52.60
N SER A 621 -4.84 6.39 -53.62
CA SER A 621 -3.40 6.64 -53.52
C SER A 621 -3.00 8.13 -53.51
N ARG A 622 -3.95 9.05 -53.33
CA ARG A 622 -3.70 10.48 -53.16
C ARG A 622 -4.16 10.94 -51.78
N SER A 623 -3.26 11.57 -51.04
CA SER A 623 -3.55 12.26 -49.78
C SER A 623 -3.52 13.78 -50.01
N VAL A 624 -4.49 14.47 -49.41
CA VAL A 624 -4.60 15.93 -49.39
C VAL A 624 -4.16 16.40 -48.01
N TYR A 625 -3.14 17.25 -47.98
CA TYR A 625 -2.52 17.79 -46.79
C TYR A 625 -3.00 19.23 -46.55
N GLY A 626 -2.96 19.66 -45.30
CA GLY A 626 -3.21 21.04 -44.90
C GLY A 626 -2.16 21.54 -43.91
N PRO A 627 -1.76 22.82 -43.98
CA PRO A 627 -0.86 23.41 -43.00
C PRO A 627 -1.51 23.41 -41.61
N ARG A 628 -0.74 23.04 -40.58
CA ARG A 628 -1.18 23.11 -39.19
C ARG A 628 -1.18 24.57 -38.73
N PRO A 629 -2.07 24.99 -37.81
CA PRO A 629 -2.03 26.36 -37.28
C PRO A 629 -0.70 26.65 -36.58
N ALA A 630 -0.18 27.87 -36.67
CA ALA A 630 1.12 28.26 -36.07
C ALA A 630 1.27 27.87 -34.59
N VAL A 631 0.22 28.06 -33.77
CA VAL A 631 0.20 27.69 -32.34
C VAL A 631 0.27 26.17 -32.11
N GLN A 632 0.05 25.34 -33.12
CA GLN A 632 0.29 23.89 -33.08
C GLN A 632 1.72 23.54 -33.56
N VAL A 633 2.22 24.22 -34.59
CA VAL A 633 3.60 24.04 -35.08
C VAL A 633 4.62 24.44 -34.03
N GLU A 634 4.44 25.60 -33.38
CA GLU A 634 5.30 26.07 -32.29
C GLU A 634 5.37 25.07 -31.13
N GLU A 635 4.22 24.51 -30.72
CA GLU A 635 4.14 23.49 -29.68
C GLU A 635 4.83 22.17 -30.08
N LEU A 636 4.78 21.79 -31.36
CA LEU A 636 5.46 20.60 -31.89
C LEU A 636 6.98 20.81 -31.97
N LEU A 637 7.43 21.98 -32.44
CA LEU A 637 8.85 22.37 -32.44
C LEU A 637 9.43 22.39 -31.02
N ARG A 638 8.73 23.02 -30.06
CA ARG A 638 9.10 23.02 -28.63
C ARG A 638 9.24 21.59 -28.08
N ARG A 639 8.33 20.68 -28.43
CA ARG A 639 8.41 19.26 -28.03
C ARG A 639 9.56 18.51 -28.70
N LYS A 640 9.84 18.76 -29.98
CA LYS A 640 10.97 18.16 -30.70
C LYS A 640 12.31 18.56 -30.08
N LEU A 641 12.52 19.86 -29.87
CA LEU A 641 13.71 20.39 -29.20
C LEU A 641 13.87 19.85 -27.76
N ALA A 642 12.77 19.74 -27.00
CA ALA A 642 12.81 19.16 -25.65
C ALA A 642 13.16 17.65 -25.65
N LYS A 643 12.66 16.89 -26.64
CA LYS A 643 13.00 15.46 -26.85
C LYS A 643 14.48 15.28 -27.19
N GLU A 644 15.00 16.07 -28.13
CA GLU A 644 16.40 16.06 -28.56
C GLU A 644 17.35 16.45 -27.41
N ALA A 645 17.01 17.50 -26.66
CA ALA A 645 17.77 17.91 -25.48
C ALA A 645 17.78 16.84 -24.38
N ALA A 646 16.64 16.20 -24.10
CA ALA A 646 16.54 15.12 -23.11
C ALA A 646 17.31 13.86 -23.53
N GLU A 647 17.33 13.52 -24.83
CA GLU A 647 18.13 12.42 -25.35
C GLU A 647 19.64 12.72 -25.25
N LYS A 648 20.07 13.94 -25.59
CA LYS A 648 21.46 14.38 -25.41
C LYS A 648 21.89 14.27 -23.93
N GLU A 649 21.10 14.79 -23.01
CA GLU A 649 21.36 14.76 -21.56
C GLU A 649 21.35 13.32 -20.98
N LEU A 650 20.71 12.37 -21.66
CA LEU A 650 20.76 10.94 -21.32
C LEU A 650 22.04 10.27 -21.83
N GLN A 651 22.56 10.64 -23.01
CA GLN A 651 23.85 10.13 -23.51
C GLN A 651 25.04 10.74 -22.74
N GLU A 652 24.98 12.02 -22.37
CA GLU A 652 25.97 12.67 -21.50
C GLU A 652 26.03 11.97 -20.12
N PHE A 653 24.88 11.71 -19.50
CA PHE A 653 24.80 10.96 -18.23
C PHE A 653 25.26 9.50 -18.35
N LYS A 654 24.95 8.82 -19.46
CA LYS A 654 25.47 7.47 -19.77
C LYS A 654 27.00 7.45 -19.83
N GLN A 655 27.62 8.48 -20.41
CA GLN A 655 29.07 8.58 -20.48
C GLN A 655 29.70 8.84 -19.10
N LEU A 656 29.05 9.62 -18.24
CA LEU A 656 29.46 9.80 -16.84
C LEU A 656 29.38 8.49 -16.03
N LEU A 657 28.30 7.72 -16.16
CA LEU A 657 28.19 6.41 -15.52
C LEU A 657 29.27 5.43 -16.01
N LYS A 658 29.61 5.48 -17.31
CA LYS A 658 30.70 4.67 -17.87
C LYS A 658 32.08 5.06 -17.34
N SER A 659 32.39 6.36 -17.24
CA SER A 659 33.70 6.80 -16.72
C SER A 659 33.85 6.45 -15.24
N ALA A 660 32.84 6.70 -14.41
CA ALA A 660 32.85 6.33 -13.00
C ALA A 660 32.99 4.81 -12.79
N LYS A 661 32.30 3.98 -13.58
CA LYS A 661 32.44 2.52 -13.53
C LYS A 661 33.85 2.03 -13.93
N ALA A 662 34.57 2.78 -14.76
CA ALA A 662 35.92 2.44 -15.20
C ALA A 662 37.03 2.90 -14.23
N MET A 663 36.71 3.69 -13.20
CA MET A 663 37.68 4.15 -12.21
C MET A 663 38.09 3.02 -11.25
N PRO A 664 39.38 2.96 -10.83
CA PRO A 664 39.80 2.07 -9.76
C PRO A 664 39.08 2.46 -8.46
N LEU A 665 38.85 1.46 -7.61
CA LEU A 665 38.00 1.54 -6.41
C LEU A 665 38.26 2.78 -5.53
N ASN A 666 39.52 3.09 -5.27
CA ASN A 666 39.97 4.21 -4.44
C ASN A 666 39.87 5.60 -5.09
N ALA A 667 39.56 5.67 -6.39
CA ALA A 667 39.34 6.91 -7.14
C ALA A 667 37.88 7.10 -7.57
N LYS A 668 36.95 6.24 -7.12
CA LYS A 668 35.53 6.36 -7.46
C LYS A 668 34.88 7.58 -6.80
N PRO A 669 33.94 8.26 -7.49
CA PRO A 669 33.26 9.44 -6.96
C PRO A 669 32.37 9.11 -5.75
N PRO A 670 32.56 9.75 -4.59
CA PRO A 670 31.80 9.45 -3.36
C PRO A 670 30.34 9.88 -3.47
N LYS A 671 29.45 9.28 -2.65
CA LYS A 671 27.99 9.51 -2.68
C LYS A 671 27.59 10.99 -2.73
N SER A 672 28.28 11.87 -2.01
CA SER A 672 28.03 13.33 -2.01
C SER A 672 28.20 14.00 -3.39
N SER A 673 29.17 13.56 -4.19
CA SER A 673 29.44 14.15 -5.51
C SER A 673 28.30 13.92 -6.52
N TRP A 674 27.63 12.77 -6.42
CA TRP A 674 26.43 12.44 -7.22
C TRP A 674 25.19 13.25 -6.85
N LEU A 675 25.20 13.95 -5.71
CA LEU A 675 24.10 14.76 -5.21
C LEU A 675 24.31 16.27 -5.41
N ALA A 676 25.48 16.68 -5.92
CA ALA A 676 25.87 18.09 -6.07
C ALA A 676 25.16 18.81 -7.23
N GLU A 677 24.80 18.11 -8.31
CA GLU A 677 24.03 18.67 -9.43
C GLU A 677 22.63 18.06 -9.45
N GLU A 678 21.59 18.90 -9.35
CA GLU A 678 20.19 18.48 -9.22
C GLU A 678 19.71 17.56 -10.38
N LYS A 679 20.25 17.74 -11.60
CA LYS A 679 19.97 16.88 -12.76
C LYS A 679 20.52 15.46 -12.61
N ILE A 680 21.76 15.34 -12.11
CA ILE A 680 22.42 14.06 -11.83
C ILE A 680 21.71 13.39 -10.65
N ARG A 681 21.46 14.18 -9.60
CA ARG A 681 20.77 13.78 -8.38
C ARG A 681 19.43 13.10 -8.65
N HIS A 682 18.51 13.72 -9.41
CA HIS A 682 17.20 13.10 -9.69
C HIS A 682 17.32 11.74 -10.40
N LYS A 683 18.29 11.58 -11.31
CA LYS A 683 18.56 10.32 -12.02
C LYS A 683 19.14 9.25 -11.09
N ILE A 684 20.02 9.64 -10.16
CA ILE A 684 20.65 8.76 -9.18
C ILE A 684 19.68 8.37 -8.05
N GLU A 685 18.94 9.32 -7.48
CA GLU A 685 17.86 9.05 -6.50
C GLU A 685 16.77 8.15 -7.11
N SER A 686 16.47 8.28 -8.41
CA SER A 686 15.59 7.35 -9.13
C SER A 686 16.15 5.93 -9.19
N LEU A 687 17.46 5.77 -9.45
CA LEU A 687 18.13 4.47 -9.43
C LEU A 687 18.17 3.87 -8.02
N GLU A 688 18.48 4.67 -6.98
CA GLU A 688 18.47 4.26 -5.58
C GLU A 688 17.08 3.76 -5.19
N ALA A 689 16.04 4.56 -5.44
CA ALA A 689 14.66 4.19 -5.17
C ALA A 689 14.21 2.92 -5.93
N TYR A 690 14.77 2.64 -7.10
CA TYR A 690 14.49 1.41 -7.86
C TYR A 690 15.30 0.20 -7.36
N ALA A 691 16.53 0.41 -6.87
CA ALA A 691 17.35 -0.63 -6.26
C ALA A 691 16.78 -1.14 -4.92
N ILE A 692 16.02 -0.30 -4.19
CA ILE A 692 15.40 -0.64 -2.90
C ILE A 692 13.86 -0.81 -2.95
N ASP A 693 13.24 -0.78 -4.14
CA ASP A 693 11.77 -0.73 -4.37
C ASP A 693 11.00 0.35 -3.57
N ALA A 694 11.66 1.49 -3.33
CA ALA A 694 11.06 2.68 -2.71
C ALA A 694 10.50 3.69 -3.74
N CYS A 695 10.45 3.37 -5.05
CA CYS A 695 9.89 4.27 -6.07
C CYS A 695 8.50 4.80 -5.68
N THR A 696 8.44 6.09 -5.39
CA THR A 696 7.24 6.80 -4.89
C THR A 696 6.22 7.08 -5.99
N ASN A 697 6.71 7.23 -7.23
CA ASN A 697 5.94 7.55 -8.41
C ASN A 697 6.42 6.72 -9.62
N ASP A 698 5.66 6.73 -10.70
CA ASP A 698 6.03 5.99 -11.93
C ASP A 698 7.10 6.70 -12.78
N ASP A 699 7.45 7.96 -12.49
CA ASP A 699 8.55 8.63 -13.19
C ASP A 699 9.90 8.08 -12.74
N GLN A 700 10.17 8.00 -11.43
CA GLN A 700 11.37 7.36 -10.88
C GLN A 700 11.59 5.95 -11.48
N ARG A 701 10.51 5.16 -11.60
CA ARG A 701 10.53 3.82 -12.21
C ARG A 701 10.82 3.85 -13.72
N LYS A 702 10.29 4.83 -14.46
CA LYS A 702 10.59 5.04 -15.90
C LYS A 702 12.03 5.51 -16.10
N THR A 703 12.49 6.45 -15.29
CA THR A 703 13.82 7.07 -15.32
C THR A 703 14.89 6.01 -15.02
N ALA A 704 14.82 5.33 -13.87
CA ALA A 704 15.71 4.21 -13.56
C ALA A 704 15.66 3.10 -14.61
N GLY A 705 14.45 2.68 -15.01
CA GLY A 705 14.25 1.69 -16.05
C GLY A 705 14.73 2.13 -17.45
N THR A 706 14.94 3.42 -17.69
CA THR A 706 15.51 3.94 -18.94
C THR A 706 17.03 3.97 -18.86
N ILE A 707 17.59 4.44 -17.74
CA ILE A 707 19.04 4.41 -17.49
C ILE A 707 19.59 2.98 -17.60
N LEU A 708 18.94 1.99 -16.96
CA LEU A 708 19.34 0.58 -17.06
C LEU A 708 19.33 0.07 -18.51
N ARG A 709 18.28 0.37 -19.28
CA ARG A 709 18.20 0.02 -20.72
C ARG A 709 19.35 0.66 -21.50
N THR A 710 19.60 1.95 -21.28
CA THR A 710 20.65 2.72 -21.95
C THR A 710 22.06 2.23 -21.61
N MET A 711 22.26 1.64 -20.42
CA MET A 711 23.49 0.95 -20.00
C MET A 711 23.56 -0.52 -20.45
N GLY A 712 22.55 -1.04 -21.17
CA GLY A 712 22.51 -2.43 -21.64
C GLY A 712 22.15 -3.47 -20.56
N MET A 713 21.60 -3.02 -19.43
CA MET A 713 21.30 -3.86 -18.26
C MET A 713 19.82 -4.28 -18.22
N VAL A 714 19.55 -5.44 -17.63
CA VAL A 714 18.18 -5.92 -17.39
C VAL A 714 17.50 -4.99 -16.38
N LYS A 715 16.19 -4.74 -16.54
CA LYS A 715 15.41 -3.90 -15.62
C LYS A 715 15.06 -4.66 -14.33
N THR A 716 16.01 -4.74 -13.40
CA THR A 716 15.82 -5.34 -12.07
C THR A 716 16.42 -4.46 -10.97
N ALA A 717 15.93 -4.61 -9.74
CA ALA A 717 16.49 -3.93 -8.57
C ALA A 717 17.97 -4.29 -8.36
N SER A 718 18.34 -5.57 -8.50
CA SER A 718 19.72 -6.05 -8.41
C SER A 718 20.64 -5.43 -9.48
N SER A 719 20.12 -5.18 -10.69
CA SER A 719 20.87 -4.49 -11.74
C SER A 719 21.12 -3.02 -11.41
N ALA A 720 20.17 -2.32 -10.78
CA ALA A 720 20.37 -0.96 -10.30
C ALA A 720 21.33 -0.92 -9.11
N LEU A 721 21.20 -1.83 -8.14
CA LEU A 721 22.12 -1.95 -7.01
C LEU A 721 23.57 -2.17 -7.49
N ASN A 722 23.78 -3.14 -8.38
CA ASN A 722 25.11 -3.43 -8.90
C ASN A 722 25.68 -2.24 -9.67
N LEU A 723 24.86 -1.50 -10.43
CA LEU A 723 25.28 -0.26 -11.08
C LEU A 723 25.68 0.84 -10.07
N LEU A 724 24.96 0.99 -8.96
CA LEU A 724 25.27 1.98 -7.92
C LEU A 724 26.56 1.63 -7.14
N ILE A 725 26.84 0.33 -6.93
CA ILE A 725 28.12 -0.15 -6.39
C ILE A 725 29.25 0.02 -7.42
N ASP A 726 28.99 -0.31 -8.69
CA ASP A 726 29.95 -0.16 -9.79
C ASP A 726 30.46 1.28 -9.94
N ILE A 727 29.60 2.29 -9.75
CA ILE A 727 29.99 3.71 -9.86
C ILE A 727 30.48 4.35 -8.54
N GLY A 728 30.49 3.60 -7.42
CA GLY A 728 30.93 4.09 -6.11
C GLY A 728 29.88 4.90 -5.32
N TYR A 729 28.62 4.90 -5.75
CA TYR A 729 27.53 5.54 -5.01
C TYR A 729 27.15 4.77 -3.73
N PHE A 730 27.31 3.44 -3.75
CA PHE A 730 27.14 2.57 -2.59
C PHE A 730 28.41 1.76 -2.29
N PRO A 731 28.74 1.50 -1.01
CA PRO A 731 29.76 0.52 -0.64
C PRO A 731 29.30 -0.90 -1.01
N VAL A 732 30.26 -1.80 -1.22
CA VAL A 732 29.99 -3.21 -1.60
C VAL A 732 29.07 -3.92 -0.60
N HIS A 733 29.19 -3.58 0.69
CA HIS A 733 28.42 -4.17 1.77
C HIS A 733 27.20 -3.35 2.25
N VAL A 734 26.74 -2.36 1.46
CA VAL A 734 25.58 -1.50 1.80
C VAL A 734 24.39 -2.26 2.41
N ASN A 735 23.89 -1.80 3.55
CA ASN A 735 22.74 -2.41 4.23
C ASN A 735 21.43 -1.97 3.58
N LEU A 736 20.93 -2.79 2.65
CA LEU A 736 19.71 -2.50 1.89
C LEU A 736 18.46 -2.44 2.77
N ASP A 737 18.39 -3.23 3.85
CA ASP A 737 17.19 -3.27 4.68
C ASP A 737 17.10 -2.04 5.59
N LEU A 738 18.23 -1.47 6.02
CA LEU A 738 18.29 -0.17 6.71
C LEU A 738 17.66 0.93 5.83
N LEU A 739 18.05 0.97 4.54
CA LEU A 739 17.52 1.91 3.53
C LEU A 739 16.03 1.68 3.24
N LYS A 740 15.63 0.43 2.95
CA LYS A 740 14.22 0.05 2.66
C LYS A 740 13.26 0.41 3.79
N LEU A 741 13.70 0.20 5.04
CA LEU A 741 12.91 0.45 6.23
C LEU A 741 12.92 1.94 6.64
N ASN A 742 13.78 2.76 6.01
CA ASN A 742 14.01 4.17 6.32
C ASN A 742 14.20 4.40 7.83
N ILE A 743 15.07 3.58 8.42
CA ILE A 743 15.42 3.66 9.84
C ILE A 743 16.40 4.82 10.00
N ARG A 744 16.05 5.76 10.88
CA ARG A 744 16.94 6.85 11.26
C ARG A 744 18.09 6.30 12.09
N THR A 745 19.30 6.43 11.57
CA THR A 745 20.54 6.25 12.32
C THR A 745 20.67 7.41 13.32
N ASP A 746 20.53 8.63 12.84
CA ASP A 746 20.94 9.85 13.54
C ASP A 746 19.78 10.47 14.34
N HIS A 747 20.11 11.10 15.47
CA HIS A 747 19.20 12.00 16.20
C HIS A 747 19.27 13.39 15.55
N SER A 748 18.17 14.13 15.52
CA SER A 748 18.16 15.52 15.02
C SER A 748 18.75 16.49 16.04
N ASP A 749 19.39 17.57 15.57
CA ASP A 749 20.06 18.59 16.38
C ASP A 749 19.25 19.05 17.61
N GLU A 750 17.93 19.29 17.46
CA GLU A 750 17.02 19.66 18.55
C GLU A 750 17.00 18.65 19.72
N VAL A 751 17.18 17.35 19.42
CA VAL A 751 17.26 16.25 20.40
C VAL A 751 18.67 16.14 20.97
N ILE A 752 19.71 16.38 20.16
CA ILE A 752 21.11 16.37 20.59
C ILE A 752 21.36 17.51 21.58
N SER A 753 21.04 18.75 21.23
CA SER A 753 21.21 19.90 22.12
C SER A 753 20.35 19.81 23.39
N ALA A 754 19.17 19.17 23.33
CA ALA A 754 18.38 18.87 24.52
C ALA A 754 19.07 17.84 25.43
N ALA A 755 19.70 16.80 24.85
CA ALA A 755 20.46 15.81 25.60
C ALA A 755 21.77 16.38 26.19
N GLU A 756 22.48 17.25 25.46
CA GLU A 756 23.66 17.97 25.99
C GLU A 756 23.27 18.94 27.12
N HIS A 757 22.10 19.60 27.04
CA HIS A 757 21.59 20.37 28.17
C HIS A 757 21.31 19.47 29.39
N LEU A 758 20.73 18.28 29.21
CA LEU A 758 20.49 17.33 30.31
C LEU A 758 21.79 16.82 30.95
N LEU A 759 22.89 16.68 30.18
CA LEU A 759 24.22 16.37 30.72
C LEU A 759 24.83 17.54 31.50
N SER A 760 24.56 18.79 31.08
CA SER A 760 25.04 19.99 31.78
C SER A 760 24.26 20.36 33.04
N ASP A 761 23.05 19.81 33.21
CA ASP A 761 22.21 20.04 34.38
C ASP A 761 22.59 19.08 35.51
N SER A 762 23.06 19.63 36.63
CA SER A 762 23.48 18.85 37.80
C SER A 762 22.32 18.49 38.75
N SER A 763 21.09 18.91 38.47
CA SER A 763 19.95 18.73 39.39
C SER A 763 19.39 17.30 39.37
N ASP A 764 19.76 16.53 40.38
CA ASP A 764 19.23 15.19 40.64
C ASP A 764 18.09 15.26 41.66
N LEU A 765 16.86 14.99 41.20
CA LEU A 765 15.65 15.08 42.03
C LEU A 765 15.65 14.05 43.16
N ASP A 766 16.26 12.88 42.94
CA ASP A 766 16.32 11.79 43.91
C ASP A 766 17.48 11.93 44.92
N VAL A 767 18.31 12.99 44.85
CA VAL A 767 19.62 13.05 45.54
C VAL A 767 19.58 12.86 47.06
N ILE A 768 18.46 13.20 47.70
CA ILE A 768 18.23 13.02 49.16
C ILE A 768 17.78 11.58 49.48
N GLU A 769 17.15 10.90 48.53
CA GLU A 769 16.57 9.56 48.69
C GLU A 769 17.49 8.43 48.20
N ARG A 770 18.58 8.76 47.47
CA ARG A 770 19.56 7.77 47.00
C ARG A 770 20.35 7.17 48.16
N ARG A 771 20.16 5.86 48.35
CA ARG A 771 20.98 5.01 49.22
C ARG A 771 22.43 4.93 48.74
N ASP A 772 23.37 5.27 49.59
CA ASP A 772 24.80 5.06 49.32
C ASP A 772 25.16 3.57 49.39
N LEU A 773 25.61 3.04 48.25
CA LEU A 773 26.14 1.68 48.07
C LEU A 773 27.55 1.69 47.45
N THR A 774 28.24 2.85 47.45
CA THR A 774 29.60 3.03 46.88
C THR A 774 30.70 2.25 47.61
N HIS A 775 30.39 1.70 48.78
CA HIS A 775 31.25 0.83 49.59
C HIS A 775 31.18 -0.66 49.18
N LEU A 776 30.28 -1.04 48.28
CA LEU A 776 30.19 -2.41 47.76
C LEU A 776 31.19 -2.64 46.63
N LYS A 777 31.66 -3.88 46.48
CA LYS A 777 32.44 -4.31 45.33
C LYS A 777 31.48 -4.69 44.20
N VAL A 778 31.42 -3.82 43.19
CA VAL A 778 30.42 -3.84 42.10
C VAL A 778 31.06 -4.33 40.80
N TYR A 779 30.41 -5.28 40.14
CA TYR A 779 30.85 -5.88 38.87
C TYR A 779 29.82 -5.59 37.77
N ALA A 780 30.18 -4.86 36.73
CA ALA A 780 29.46 -4.81 35.46
C ALA A 780 30.04 -5.89 34.54
N ILE A 781 29.18 -6.70 33.92
CA ILE A 781 29.59 -7.84 33.09
C ILE A 781 28.70 -7.88 31.82
N ASP A 782 29.27 -7.51 30.68
CA ASP A 782 28.61 -7.58 29.36
C ASP A 782 29.66 -8.00 28.29
N VAL A 783 29.43 -7.77 27.00
CA VAL A 783 30.42 -8.01 25.93
C VAL A 783 31.51 -6.94 25.87
N ASP A 784 32.63 -7.25 25.20
CA ASP A 784 33.83 -6.42 25.12
C ASP A 784 33.65 -5.05 24.46
N GLU A 785 32.60 -4.86 23.66
CA GLU A 785 32.25 -3.57 23.04
C GLU A 785 30.85 -3.08 23.46
N ALA A 786 30.48 -3.27 24.73
CA ALA A 786 29.21 -2.80 25.31
C ALA A 786 29.32 -1.37 25.87
N ASP A 787 29.05 -0.36 25.05
CA ASP A 787 29.08 1.06 25.47
C ASP A 787 27.88 1.47 26.36
N GLU A 788 26.72 0.83 26.16
CA GLU A 788 25.46 1.04 26.90
C GLU A 788 25.34 0.04 28.08
N LEU A 789 26.09 0.25 29.17
CA LEU A 789 26.04 -0.58 30.38
C LEU A 789 24.83 -0.22 31.26
N ASP A 790 23.76 -1.01 31.15
CA ASP A 790 22.55 -0.85 31.96
C ASP A 790 22.65 -1.41 33.39
N ASP A 791 23.45 -2.46 33.62
CA ASP A 791 23.34 -3.26 34.84
C ASP A 791 24.69 -3.68 35.44
N ALA A 792 24.70 -3.82 36.77
CA ALA A 792 25.85 -4.23 37.57
C ALA A 792 25.43 -4.97 38.84
N LEU A 793 26.32 -5.79 39.39
CA LEU A 793 26.02 -6.77 40.44
C LEU A 793 26.95 -6.63 41.65
N SER A 794 26.40 -6.80 42.84
CA SER A 794 27.15 -6.98 44.10
C SER A 794 26.54 -8.13 44.92
N ALA A 795 27.34 -8.83 45.73
CA ALA A 795 26.82 -9.78 46.70
C ALA A 795 27.68 -9.87 47.97
N THR A 796 27.10 -10.41 49.04
CA THR A 796 27.80 -10.76 50.28
C THR A 796 27.08 -11.89 51.02
N ARG A 797 27.69 -12.39 52.10
CA ARG A 797 27.05 -13.35 53.02
C ARG A 797 26.69 -12.66 54.33
N LEU A 798 25.47 -12.89 54.79
CA LEU A 798 24.97 -12.43 56.08
C LEU A 798 25.54 -13.28 57.22
N GLN A 799 25.41 -12.80 58.46
CA GLN A 799 25.90 -13.50 59.66
C GLN A 799 25.22 -14.87 59.89
N ASP A 800 24.01 -15.07 59.36
CA ASP A 800 23.27 -16.33 59.36
C ASP A 800 23.64 -17.27 58.18
N GLY A 801 24.61 -16.88 57.36
CA GLY A 801 25.08 -17.61 56.18
C GLY A 801 24.27 -17.40 54.91
N ARG A 802 23.10 -16.74 54.96
CA ARG A 802 22.29 -16.43 53.76
C ARG A 802 23.05 -15.50 52.82
N ILE A 803 22.82 -15.68 51.52
CA ILE A 803 23.39 -14.80 50.50
C ILE A 803 22.50 -13.56 50.35
N LYS A 804 23.11 -12.38 50.40
CA LYS A 804 22.48 -11.12 50.00
C LYS A 804 23.08 -10.63 48.69
N ILE A 805 22.22 -10.17 47.79
CA ILE A 805 22.52 -9.75 46.42
C ILE A 805 22.01 -8.31 46.26
N TRP A 806 22.69 -7.52 45.44
CA TRP A 806 22.19 -6.27 44.88
C TRP A 806 22.34 -6.33 43.37
N ILE A 807 21.25 -6.05 42.66
CA ILE A 807 21.20 -5.86 41.21
C ILE A 807 20.96 -4.38 40.98
N HIS A 808 21.98 -3.68 40.51
CA HIS A 808 21.97 -2.25 40.25
C HIS A 808 21.61 -2.03 38.79
N VAL A 809 20.64 -1.16 38.50
CA VAL A 809 20.24 -0.81 37.12
C VAL A 809 20.33 0.70 36.92
N ALA A 810 20.97 1.13 35.83
CA ALA A 810 21.14 2.52 35.42
C ALA A 810 19.85 3.35 35.51
N ASP A 811 19.91 4.48 36.20
CA ASP A 811 18.78 5.39 36.36
C ASP A 811 18.68 6.41 35.22
N ALA A 812 18.29 5.93 34.03
CA ALA A 812 18.03 6.78 32.87
C ALA A 812 16.96 7.88 33.11
N THR A 813 16.08 7.68 34.11
CA THR A 813 15.02 8.64 34.43
C THR A 813 15.51 9.88 35.18
N ARG A 814 16.72 9.82 35.78
CA ARG A 814 17.40 11.00 36.34
C ARG A 814 17.46 12.14 35.32
N PHE A 815 17.75 11.81 34.06
CA PHE A 815 17.87 12.78 32.97
C PHE A 815 16.57 12.95 32.18
N VAL A 816 15.92 11.84 31.81
CA VAL A 816 14.83 11.89 30.81
C VAL A 816 13.47 11.81 31.48
N GLN A 817 12.72 12.91 31.46
CA GLN A 817 11.38 13.02 32.00
C GLN A 817 10.27 12.59 31.00
N PRO A 818 9.14 12.00 31.45
CA PRO A 818 8.03 11.61 30.60
C PRO A 818 7.49 12.75 29.72
N GLY A 819 7.31 12.48 28.42
CA GLY A 819 6.82 13.46 27.46
C GLY A 819 7.83 14.52 27.02
N SER A 820 9.07 14.51 27.54
CA SER A 820 10.18 15.37 27.07
C SER A 820 10.53 15.11 25.59
N ILE A 821 11.34 15.96 24.97
CA ILE A 821 11.74 15.73 23.57
C ILE A 821 12.58 14.45 23.42
N VAL A 822 13.46 14.17 24.38
CA VAL A 822 14.30 12.99 24.41
C VAL A 822 13.47 11.72 24.65
N ASP A 823 12.51 11.75 25.59
CA ASP A 823 11.54 10.66 25.80
C ASP A 823 10.74 10.34 24.52
N ARG A 824 10.26 11.36 23.80
CA ARG A 824 9.45 11.15 22.59
C ARG A 824 10.24 10.52 21.45
N GLU A 825 11.53 10.85 21.28
CA GLU A 825 12.37 10.18 20.27
C GLU A 825 12.82 8.79 20.75
N ALA A 826 13.08 8.60 22.04
CA ALA A 826 13.34 7.28 22.63
C ALA A 826 12.13 6.33 22.48
N MET A 827 10.90 6.81 22.72
CA MET A 827 9.65 6.07 22.46
C MET A 827 9.50 5.72 20.98
N ARG A 828 9.91 6.64 20.09
CA ARG A 828 9.83 6.47 18.64
C ARG A 828 10.83 5.43 18.13
N ARG A 829 12.06 5.41 18.65
CA ARG A 829 13.05 4.35 18.37
C ARG A 829 12.63 3.03 19.01
N GLY A 830 12.25 3.07 20.28
CA GLY A 830 11.70 1.98 21.09
C GLY A 830 12.76 1.03 21.67
N THR A 831 13.92 0.93 21.04
CA THR A 831 15.10 0.18 21.50
C THR A 831 16.34 0.62 20.70
N SER A 832 17.55 0.47 21.26
CA SER A 832 18.80 0.63 20.51
C SER A 832 18.91 -0.45 19.42
N VAL A 833 19.45 -0.10 18.25
CA VAL A 833 19.58 -1.01 17.10
C VAL A 833 21.03 -1.44 16.95
N PHE A 834 21.38 -2.56 17.56
CA PHE A 834 22.67 -3.22 17.39
C PHE A 834 22.72 -3.97 16.05
N LEU A 835 23.74 -3.69 15.22
CA LEU A 835 24.07 -4.42 14.00
C LEU A 835 25.56 -4.82 14.04
N PRO A 836 25.98 -5.85 13.28
CA PRO A 836 27.40 -6.22 13.20
C PRO A 836 28.35 -5.09 12.79
N THR A 837 27.84 -4.07 12.10
CA THR A 837 28.60 -2.95 11.53
C THR A 837 28.59 -1.67 12.39
N ALA A 838 27.58 -1.50 13.24
CA ALA A 838 27.31 -0.27 13.99
C ALA A 838 26.19 -0.47 15.02
N THR A 839 26.21 0.31 16.09
CA THR A 839 25.08 0.48 17.01
C THR A 839 24.37 1.80 16.67
N TYR A 840 23.04 1.82 16.71
CA TYR A 840 22.25 3.05 16.69
C TYR A 840 21.47 3.20 18.02
N PRO A 841 22.02 3.94 19.00
CA PRO A 841 21.43 4.13 20.33
C PRO A 841 19.97 4.61 20.35
N MET A 842 19.25 4.27 21.42
CA MET A 842 17.89 4.77 21.67
C MET A 842 17.92 6.27 22.03
N PHE A 843 18.81 6.65 22.93
CA PHE A 843 19.11 8.04 23.30
C PHE A 843 20.28 8.60 22.48
N PRO A 844 20.51 9.92 22.44
CA PRO A 844 21.73 10.48 21.84
C PRO A 844 22.98 9.91 22.53
N GLU A 845 24.02 9.63 21.72
CA GLU A 845 25.19 8.81 22.08
C GLU A 845 25.86 9.22 23.40
N LYS A 846 26.25 10.50 23.55
CA LYS A 846 26.82 11.04 24.79
C LYS A 846 25.92 10.83 26.01
N LEU A 847 24.60 11.01 25.87
CA LEU A 847 23.67 10.89 27.00
C LEU A 847 23.55 9.42 27.45
N ALA A 848 23.57 8.48 26.51
CA ALA A 848 23.60 7.05 26.83
C ALA A 848 24.94 6.64 27.49
N MET A 849 26.06 6.97 26.85
CA MET A 849 27.39 6.46 27.22
C MET A 849 28.06 7.24 28.36
N GLU A 850 27.95 8.57 28.38
CA GLU A 850 28.58 9.45 29.39
C GLU A 850 27.63 9.72 30.58
N GLY A 851 26.33 9.87 30.33
CA GLY A 851 25.36 10.24 31.35
C GLY A 851 24.73 9.08 32.11
N MET A 852 24.27 8.06 31.38
CA MET A 852 23.45 6.96 31.93
C MET A 852 24.23 5.69 32.26
N SER A 853 25.26 5.37 31.47
CA SER A 853 26.03 4.11 31.55
C SER A 853 26.69 3.91 32.92
N LEU A 854 26.76 2.67 33.40
CA LEU A 854 27.39 2.32 34.69
C LEU A 854 28.93 2.25 34.57
N GLN A 855 29.57 3.40 34.37
CA GLN A 855 31.01 3.54 34.14
C GLN A 855 31.89 3.07 35.32
N GLN A 856 32.99 2.39 35.00
CA GLN A 856 33.97 1.93 35.99
C GLN A 856 34.72 3.09 36.65
N GLY A 857 34.81 3.07 37.98
CA GLY A 857 35.59 4.03 38.76
C GLY A 857 34.89 5.36 39.06
N GLU A 858 33.70 5.59 38.52
CA GLU A 858 32.89 6.81 38.73
C GLU A 858 31.67 6.57 39.64
N ILE A 859 31.00 7.65 40.07
CA ILE A 859 29.77 7.56 40.88
C ILE A 859 28.56 7.52 39.96
N CYS A 860 27.94 6.35 39.83
CA CYS A 860 26.80 6.13 38.94
C CYS A 860 25.47 6.10 39.71
N ASN A 861 24.41 6.52 39.03
CA ASN A 861 23.05 6.58 39.57
C ASN A 861 22.28 5.33 39.18
N ALA A 862 21.71 4.63 40.15
CA ALA A 862 21.02 3.36 39.91
C ALA A 862 19.71 3.23 40.70
N VAL A 863 18.75 2.52 40.11
CA VAL A 863 17.67 1.86 40.87
C VAL A 863 18.17 0.47 41.24
N THR A 864 18.37 0.22 42.53
CA THR A 864 18.92 -1.06 43.02
C THR A 864 17.81 -1.94 43.57
N VAL A 865 17.76 -3.19 43.09
CA VAL A 865 16.99 -4.26 43.70
C VAL A 865 17.91 -5.04 44.64
N SER A 866 17.65 -5.04 45.95
CA SER A 866 18.38 -5.91 46.89
C SER A 866 17.54 -7.13 47.26
N VAL A 867 18.17 -8.29 47.40
CA VAL A 867 17.51 -9.57 47.65
C VAL A 867 18.30 -10.40 48.67
N VAL A 868 17.63 -11.04 49.61
CA VAL A 868 18.20 -12.09 50.46
C VAL A 868 17.58 -13.43 50.05
N LEU A 869 18.42 -14.43 49.79
CA LEU A 869 17.98 -15.78 49.43
C LEU A 869 17.93 -16.71 50.65
N HIS A 870 16.94 -17.59 50.67
CA HIS A 870 16.95 -18.81 51.48
C HIS A 870 17.92 -19.86 50.90
N SER A 871 18.19 -20.92 51.67
CA SER A 871 19.13 -21.99 51.28
C SER A 871 18.63 -22.88 50.13
N ASP A 872 17.32 -22.88 49.83
CA ASP A 872 16.73 -23.48 48.64
C ASP A 872 16.82 -22.56 47.40
N GLY A 873 17.37 -21.35 47.56
CA GLY A 873 17.41 -20.32 46.52
C GLY A 873 16.13 -19.48 46.41
N SER A 874 15.08 -19.71 47.21
CA SER A 874 13.88 -18.86 47.20
C SER A 874 14.14 -17.46 47.77
N ILE A 875 13.28 -16.49 47.42
CA ILE A 875 13.39 -15.11 47.91
C ILE A 875 12.87 -15.03 49.34
N ALA A 876 13.75 -14.73 50.29
CA ALA A 876 13.38 -14.48 51.70
C ALA A 876 12.89 -13.04 51.90
N GLU A 877 13.69 -12.08 51.45
CA GLU A 877 13.50 -10.65 51.65
C GLU A 877 13.93 -9.90 50.39
N TYR A 878 13.34 -8.74 50.11
CA TYR A 878 13.79 -7.86 49.03
C TYR A 878 13.52 -6.37 49.34
N SER A 879 14.28 -5.48 48.70
CA SER A 879 14.01 -4.04 48.61
C SER A 879 14.17 -3.55 47.16
N VAL A 880 13.58 -2.40 46.86
CA VAL A 880 13.79 -1.65 45.61
C VAL A 880 14.07 -0.22 46.06
N ASP A 881 15.32 0.22 45.91
CA ASP A 881 15.84 1.46 46.47
C ASP A 881 16.43 2.35 45.36
N ASN A 882 16.15 3.66 45.38
CA ASN A 882 16.98 4.64 44.67
C ASN A 882 18.39 4.60 45.28
N SER A 883 19.45 4.71 44.47
CA SER A 883 20.82 4.53 44.95
C SER A 883 21.91 5.25 44.16
N ILE A 884 23.08 5.40 44.79
CA ILE A 884 24.37 5.68 44.14
C ILE A 884 25.32 4.50 44.36
N ILE A 885 26.09 4.17 43.33
CA ILE A 885 27.07 3.07 43.32
C ILE A 885 28.41 3.54 42.74
N LYS A 886 29.44 2.72 42.92
CA LYS A 886 30.75 2.91 42.28
C LYS A 886 31.19 1.63 41.59
N PRO A 887 30.90 1.44 40.28
CA PRO A 887 31.28 0.23 39.54
C PRO A 887 32.79 -0.01 39.65
N THR A 888 33.16 -1.14 40.25
CA THR A 888 34.55 -1.43 40.64
C THR A 888 35.29 -2.12 39.50
N TYR A 889 34.61 -3.03 38.80
CA TYR A 889 35.11 -3.74 37.63
C TYR A 889 34.09 -3.69 36.50
N MET A 890 34.59 -3.42 35.29
CA MET A 890 33.93 -3.74 34.03
C MET A 890 34.64 -4.97 33.46
N LEU A 891 33.91 -6.07 33.24
CA LEU A 891 34.46 -7.35 32.79
C LEU A 891 33.75 -7.83 31.53
N THR A 892 34.48 -8.52 30.65
CA THR A 892 33.83 -9.35 29.62
C THR A 892 33.31 -10.65 30.24
N TYR A 893 32.36 -11.33 29.59
CA TYR A 893 31.89 -12.64 30.03
C TYR A 893 33.03 -13.67 30.13
N GLU A 894 33.97 -13.68 29.18
CA GLU A 894 35.15 -14.55 29.19
C GLU A 894 36.04 -14.24 30.39
N SER A 895 36.33 -12.94 30.63
CA SER A 895 37.13 -12.45 31.75
C SER A 895 36.52 -12.85 33.10
N ALA A 896 35.20 -12.74 33.24
CA ALA A 896 34.48 -13.15 34.44
C ALA A 896 34.47 -14.67 34.64
N SER A 897 34.33 -15.46 33.56
CA SER A 897 34.43 -16.92 33.61
C SER A 897 35.86 -17.41 33.95
N GLU A 898 36.91 -16.72 33.48
CA GLU A 898 38.29 -16.99 33.90
C GLU A 898 38.52 -16.70 35.39
N LEU A 899 38.06 -15.55 35.90
CA LEU A 899 38.14 -15.21 37.33
C LEU A 899 37.38 -16.22 38.21
N LEU A 900 36.19 -16.66 37.77
CA LEU A 900 35.42 -17.72 38.44
C LEU A 900 36.16 -19.07 38.45
N HIS A 901 36.92 -19.39 37.41
CA HIS A 901 37.74 -20.60 37.35
C HIS A 901 38.99 -20.51 38.24
N LEU A 902 39.63 -19.34 38.31
CA LEU A 902 40.81 -19.09 39.15
C LEU A 902 40.47 -19.10 40.66
N ASN A 903 39.22 -18.79 41.04
CA ASN A 903 38.72 -18.90 42.42
C ASN A 903 39.62 -18.14 43.44
N LEU A 904 39.99 -16.92 43.09
CA LEU A 904 40.84 -16.02 43.89
C LEU A 904 40.18 -15.66 45.23
N GLN A 905 40.99 -15.37 46.26
CA GLN A 905 40.48 -15.00 47.59
C GLN A 905 40.09 -13.52 47.69
N GLU A 906 40.53 -12.73 46.72
CA GLU A 906 40.26 -11.31 46.55
C GLU A 906 38.89 -11.07 45.86
N GLU A 907 38.33 -12.10 45.22
CA GLU A 907 37.13 -12.05 44.34
C GLU A 907 35.93 -12.84 44.91
N VAL A 908 35.78 -12.86 46.24
CA VAL A 908 34.77 -13.68 46.94
C VAL A 908 33.33 -13.32 46.52
N GLU A 909 33.05 -12.04 46.27
CA GLU A 909 31.71 -11.55 45.90
C GLU A 909 31.27 -12.08 44.53
N LEU A 910 32.19 -12.17 43.57
CA LEU A 910 31.92 -12.74 42.23
C LEU A 910 31.58 -14.24 42.34
N LYS A 911 32.27 -14.97 43.23
CA LYS A 911 31.94 -16.36 43.56
C LYS A 911 30.57 -16.47 44.23
N ILE A 912 30.25 -15.61 45.19
CA ILE A 912 28.94 -15.59 45.87
C ILE A 912 27.81 -15.33 44.87
N LEU A 913 28.01 -14.47 43.86
CA LEU A 913 27.07 -14.26 42.75
C LEU A 913 26.85 -15.54 41.92
N SER A 914 27.92 -16.30 41.62
CA SER A 914 27.84 -17.57 40.88
C SER A 914 27.12 -18.68 41.69
N GLU A 915 27.38 -18.75 42.99
CA GLU A 915 26.67 -19.63 43.93
C GLU A 915 25.18 -19.27 44.01
N ALA A 916 24.85 -17.98 44.09
CA ALA A 916 23.47 -17.50 44.08
C ALA A 916 22.74 -17.80 42.76
N ALA A 917 23.40 -17.60 41.61
CA ALA A 917 22.85 -17.94 40.30
C ALA A 917 22.56 -19.43 40.19
N THR A 918 23.46 -20.27 40.70
CA THR A 918 23.27 -21.73 40.75
C THR A 918 22.04 -22.11 41.59
N LEU A 919 21.87 -21.50 42.77
CA LEU A 919 20.69 -21.69 43.63
C LEU A 919 19.38 -21.23 42.95
N ARG A 920 19.35 -20.03 42.34
CA ARG A 920 18.18 -19.57 41.55
C ARG A 920 17.86 -20.52 40.41
N SER A 921 18.87 -21.01 39.70
CA SER A 921 18.70 -21.91 38.56
C SER A 921 18.15 -23.28 38.96
N ILE A 922 18.53 -23.81 40.13
CA ILE A 922 17.93 -25.02 40.71
C ILE A 922 16.46 -24.74 41.07
N TRP A 923 16.20 -23.73 41.90
CA TRP A 923 14.86 -23.39 42.37
C TRP A 923 13.86 -23.15 41.23
N ARG A 924 14.26 -22.38 40.19
CA ARG A 924 13.39 -22.10 39.04
C ARG A 924 13.02 -23.39 38.30
N ARG A 925 13.95 -24.34 38.16
CA ARG A 925 13.66 -25.66 37.55
C ARG A 925 12.68 -26.48 38.39
N GLU A 926 12.77 -26.44 39.71
CA GLU A 926 11.76 -27.04 40.60
C GLU A 926 10.37 -26.39 40.44
N GLN A 927 10.33 -25.08 40.18
CA GLN A 927 9.09 -24.38 39.80
C GLN A 927 8.62 -24.66 38.36
N GLY A 928 9.27 -25.56 37.62
CA GLY A 928 8.89 -25.95 36.27
C GLY A 928 9.43 -25.01 35.17
N ALA A 929 10.54 -24.31 35.41
CA ALA A 929 11.32 -23.66 34.37
C ALA A 929 11.92 -24.67 33.39
N ILE A 930 12.17 -24.23 32.16
CA ILE A 930 12.85 -25.00 31.12
C ILE A 930 14.13 -24.25 30.76
N ASP A 931 15.27 -24.89 31.01
CA ASP A 931 16.57 -24.41 30.53
C ASP A 931 16.65 -24.62 29.00
N THR A 932 17.27 -23.67 28.30
CA THR A 932 17.33 -23.63 26.84
C THR A 932 18.72 -23.22 26.35
N ALA A 933 19.78 -23.85 26.88
CA ALA A 933 21.14 -23.65 26.39
C ALA A 933 21.23 -23.73 24.85
N THR A 934 21.59 -22.61 24.22
CA THR A 934 21.84 -22.44 22.78
C THR A 934 23.30 -22.05 22.55
N LEU A 935 23.75 -22.27 21.31
CA LEU A 935 24.91 -21.60 20.73
C LEU A 935 24.38 -20.57 19.75
N GLU A 936 24.76 -19.29 19.91
CA GLU A 936 24.27 -18.18 19.09
C GLU A 936 25.44 -17.41 18.47
N ALA A 937 25.24 -16.89 17.25
CA ALA A 937 26.28 -16.27 16.45
C ALA A 937 26.34 -14.76 16.70
N ARG A 938 27.48 -14.23 17.17
CA ARG A 938 27.77 -12.79 17.20
C ARG A 938 28.83 -12.48 16.14
N ILE A 939 28.66 -11.36 15.43
CA ILE A 939 29.67 -10.83 14.50
C ILE A 939 29.91 -9.37 14.79
N LYS A 940 31.19 -8.97 14.77
CA LYS A 940 31.64 -7.58 14.68
C LYS A 940 32.36 -7.38 13.34
N VAL A 941 32.07 -6.28 12.67
CA VAL A 941 32.69 -5.89 11.39
C VAL A 941 33.44 -4.59 11.58
N VAL A 942 34.74 -4.62 11.32
CA VAL A 942 35.61 -3.42 11.37
C VAL A 942 35.76 -2.86 9.96
N ASN A 943 35.64 -1.54 9.84
CA ASN A 943 35.61 -0.79 8.58
C ASN A 943 34.55 -1.29 7.55
N PRO A 944 33.24 -1.35 7.89
CA PRO A 944 32.22 -1.98 7.04
C PRO A 944 32.00 -1.33 5.65
N GLU A 945 32.55 -0.13 5.43
CA GLU A 945 32.54 0.57 4.13
C GLU A 945 33.66 0.10 3.17
N ASP A 946 34.73 -0.52 3.69
CA ASP A 946 35.74 -1.18 2.87
C ASP A 946 35.10 -2.32 2.07
N PRO A 947 35.58 -2.68 0.86
CA PRO A 947 35.06 -3.85 0.14
C PRO A 947 35.53 -5.23 0.62
N GLU A 948 36.54 -5.30 1.47
CA GLU A 948 36.99 -6.54 2.13
C GLU A 948 37.29 -6.23 3.62
N PRO A 949 36.25 -5.88 4.42
CA PRO A 949 36.36 -5.53 5.84
C PRO A 949 36.80 -6.72 6.68
N VAL A 950 37.30 -6.43 7.90
CA VAL A 950 37.61 -7.48 8.88
C VAL A 950 36.32 -7.94 9.55
N ILE A 951 36.05 -9.25 9.54
CA ILE A 951 34.83 -9.85 10.09
C ILE A 951 35.21 -10.81 11.22
N ASN A 952 34.99 -10.39 12.46
CA ASN A 952 35.20 -11.21 13.65
C ASN A 952 33.92 -11.99 13.95
N LEU A 953 34.03 -13.32 14.09
CA LEU A 953 32.93 -14.23 14.41
C LEU A 953 33.15 -14.82 15.81
N TYR A 954 32.14 -14.70 16.65
CA TYR A 954 32.09 -15.22 18.01
C TYR A 954 30.89 -16.18 18.11
N VAL A 955 30.99 -17.20 18.97
CA VAL A 955 29.89 -18.13 19.25
C VAL A 955 29.59 -18.09 20.74
N GLU A 956 28.50 -17.41 21.08
CA GLU A 956 28.04 -17.25 22.46
C GLU A 956 27.39 -18.56 22.93
N ASN A 957 27.78 -19.02 24.11
CA ASN A 957 27.29 -20.25 24.70
C ASN A 957 26.53 -19.93 25.99
N GLN A 958 25.20 -19.99 25.97
CA GLN A 958 24.37 -19.64 27.13
C GLN A 958 24.58 -20.56 28.35
N ALA A 959 25.31 -21.68 28.19
CA ALA A 959 25.73 -22.52 29.31
C ALA A 959 27.00 -22.02 30.03
N ASP A 960 27.67 -20.97 29.55
CA ASP A 960 28.84 -20.35 30.20
C ASP A 960 28.53 -19.89 31.65
N PRO A 961 29.47 -20.03 32.61
CA PRO A 961 29.26 -19.62 34.01
C PRO A 961 28.90 -18.14 34.21
N ALA A 962 29.58 -17.20 33.53
CA ALA A 962 29.33 -15.77 33.67
C ALA A 962 28.03 -15.35 32.96
N MET A 963 27.78 -15.83 31.73
CA MET A 963 26.52 -15.58 31.02
C MET A 963 25.32 -16.07 31.84
N ARG A 964 25.43 -17.25 32.46
CA ARG A 964 24.41 -17.81 33.35
C ARG A 964 24.25 -17.01 34.63
N LEU A 965 25.35 -16.55 35.24
CA LEU A 965 25.36 -15.70 36.43
C LEU A 965 24.54 -14.43 36.18
N VAL A 966 24.89 -13.66 35.14
CA VAL A 966 24.18 -12.42 34.78
C VAL A 966 22.71 -12.72 34.45
N THR A 967 22.44 -13.76 33.64
CA THR A 967 21.08 -14.14 33.25
C THR A 967 20.18 -14.46 34.45
N GLU A 968 20.65 -15.24 35.43
CA GLU A 968 19.86 -15.55 36.64
C GLU A 968 19.61 -14.31 37.50
N MET A 969 20.57 -13.38 37.58
CA MET A 969 20.39 -12.11 38.29
C MET A 969 19.40 -11.17 37.59
N MET A 970 19.42 -11.09 36.26
CA MET A 970 18.43 -10.31 35.50
C MET A 970 17.01 -10.91 35.59
N VAL A 971 16.90 -12.24 35.61
CA VAL A 971 15.63 -12.95 35.84
C VAL A 971 15.11 -12.69 37.25
N LEU A 972 15.98 -12.74 38.27
CA LEU A 972 15.64 -12.42 39.66
C LEU A 972 15.19 -10.96 39.85
N CYS A 973 15.87 -10.00 39.22
CA CYS A 973 15.45 -8.59 39.24
C CYS A 973 14.01 -8.43 38.71
N GLY A 974 13.72 -9.00 37.55
CA GLY A 974 12.38 -8.92 36.95
C GLY A 974 11.27 -9.67 37.71
N GLU A 975 11.62 -10.70 38.47
CA GLU A 975 10.72 -11.38 39.41
C GLU A 975 10.36 -10.48 40.61
N VAL A 976 11.37 -9.82 41.20
CA VAL A 976 11.19 -8.91 42.33
C VAL A 976 10.39 -7.68 41.91
N ILE A 977 10.71 -7.07 40.76
CA ILE A 977 9.96 -5.91 40.24
C ILE A 977 8.49 -6.29 39.93
N ALA A 978 8.24 -7.47 39.35
CA ALA A 978 6.88 -7.98 39.18
C ALA A 978 6.14 -8.18 40.51
N THR A 979 6.85 -8.66 41.53
CA THR A 979 6.29 -8.90 42.89
C THR A 979 6.00 -7.58 43.61
N PHE A 980 6.93 -6.61 43.54
CA PHE A 980 6.79 -5.26 44.08
C PHE A 980 5.59 -4.54 43.44
N GLY A 981 5.55 -4.47 42.10
CA GLY A 981 4.44 -3.87 41.38
C GLY A 981 3.10 -4.53 41.69
N SER A 982 3.05 -5.86 41.78
CA SER A 982 1.80 -6.58 42.09
C SER A 982 1.30 -6.38 43.51
N ARG A 983 2.19 -6.24 44.52
CA ARG A 983 1.79 -5.94 45.89
C ARG A 983 1.32 -4.49 46.04
N ASN A 984 1.97 -3.57 45.32
CA ASN A 984 1.68 -2.14 45.35
C ASN A 984 0.62 -1.68 44.31
N ASN A 985 0.04 -2.61 43.55
CA ASN A 985 -0.95 -2.36 42.47
C ASN A 985 -0.47 -1.41 41.35
N ILE A 986 0.84 -1.39 41.09
CA ILE A 986 1.47 -0.54 40.06
C ILE A 986 1.21 -1.15 38.66
N PRO A 987 0.72 -0.38 37.67
CA PRO A 987 0.70 -0.78 36.26
C PRO A 987 2.13 -0.90 35.72
N LEU A 988 2.55 -2.13 35.39
CA LEU A 988 3.86 -2.44 34.80
C LEU A 988 3.67 -3.34 33.56
N PRO A 989 4.65 -3.43 32.64
CA PRO A 989 4.62 -4.40 31.54
C PRO A 989 4.88 -5.83 32.05
N TYR A 990 3.88 -6.45 32.67
CA TYR A 990 3.96 -7.81 33.19
C TYR A 990 4.02 -8.82 32.04
N ARG A 991 5.23 -9.25 31.69
CA ARG A 991 5.50 -10.20 30.63
C ARG A 991 5.44 -11.62 31.18
N GLY A 992 4.49 -12.41 30.68
CA GLY A 992 4.38 -13.83 31.02
C GLY A 992 4.17 -14.71 29.81
N GLN A 993 3.87 -15.97 30.07
CA GLN A 993 3.74 -17.02 29.06
C GLN A 993 3.03 -18.21 29.71
N PRO A 994 1.79 -18.55 29.31
CA PRO A 994 1.06 -19.63 29.92
C PRO A 994 1.85 -20.94 29.90
N GLN A 995 1.90 -21.64 31.05
CA GLN A 995 2.62 -22.91 31.18
C GLN A 995 2.18 -23.86 30.06
N SER A 996 3.15 -24.43 29.38
CA SER A 996 2.93 -25.45 28.36
C SER A 996 3.14 -26.80 29.01
N ASN A 997 2.20 -27.74 28.84
CA ASN A 997 2.34 -29.13 29.32
C ASN A 997 3.35 -29.85 28.43
N ILE A 998 4.63 -29.52 28.63
CA ILE A 998 5.78 -30.14 27.98
C ILE A 998 6.29 -31.19 28.95
N ASP A 999 6.06 -32.47 28.65
CA ASP A 999 6.76 -33.54 29.32
C ASP A 999 8.21 -33.56 28.81
N THR A 1000 9.13 -33.09 29.65
CA THR A 1000 10.56 -33.03 29.33
C THR A 1000 11.21 -34.42 29.34
N SER A 1001 10.62 -35.41 30.03
CA SER A 1001 11.16 -36.77 30.10
C SER A 1001 11.10 -37.48 28.75
N VAL A 1002 10.08 -37.18 27.93
CA VAL A 1002 9.98 -37.63 26.53
C VAL A 1002 11.20 -37.27 25.71
N TYR A 1003 11.90 -36.17 26.04
CA TYR A 1003 13.08 -35.67 25.34
C TYR A 1003 14.42 -36.03 26.03
N ALA A 1004 14.40 -36.82 27.10
CA ALA A 1004 15.61 -37.27 27.80
C ALA A 1004 16.53 -38.14 26.91
N HIS A 1005 15.97 -38.79 25.87
CA HIS A 1005 16.72 -39.55 24.87
C HIS A 1005 17.54 -38.67 23.91
N LEU A 1006 17.31 -37.36 23.86
CA LEU A 1006 18.09 -36.43 23.05
C LEU A 1006 19.30 -35.88 23.86
N PRO A 1007 20.47 -35.68 23.22
CA PRO A 1007 21.62 -35.04 23.86
C PRO A 1007 21.32 -33.67 24.45
N GLU A 1008 21.97 -33.34 25.57
CA GLU A 1008 21.82 -32.06 26.25
C GLU A 1008 22.41 -30.88 25.48
N GLY A 1009 22.05 -29.67 25.89
CA GLY A 1009 22.37 -28.46 25.13
C GLY A 1009 21.50 -28.29 23.87
N PRO A 1010 22.06 -27.74 22.78
CA PRO A 1010 21.26 -27.19 21.67
C PRO A 1010 20.28 -28.16 20.99
N VAL A 1011 20.53 -29.48 21.00
CA VAL A 1011 19.65 -30.47 20.38
C VAL A 1011 18.33 -30.58 21.15
N ARG A 1012 18.39 -30.91 22.45
CA ARG A 1012 17.21 -30.95 23.34
C ARG A 1012 16.54 -29.58 23.44
N SER A 1013 17.31 -28.49 23.56
CA SER A 1013 16.78 -27.11 23.54
C SER A 1013 15.97 -26.82 22.28
N SER A 1014 16.49 -27.18 21.09
CA SER A 1014 15.81 -26.97 19.81
C SER A 1014 14.51 -27.77 19.69
N ALA A 1015 14.42 -28.95 20.30
CA ALA A 1015 13.15 -29.70 20.40
C ALA A 1015 12.14 -28.99 21.31
N LEU A 1016 12.55 -28.66 22.54
CA LEU A 1016 11.68 -28.07 23.56
C LEU A 1016 11.13 -26.69 23.14
N VAL A 1017 11.96 -25.82 22.57
CA VAL A 1017 11.58 -24.46 22.14
C VAL A 1017 10.41 -24.43 21.15
N LYS A 1018 10.25 -25.48 20.33
CA LYS A 1018 9.16 -25.55 19.33
C LYS A 1018 7.79 -25.89 19.93
N LEU A 1019 7.73 -26.33 21.19
CA LEU A 1019 6.50 -26.65 21.92
C LEU A 1019 5.97 -25.46 22.74
N MET A 1020 6.80 -24.44 22.95
CA MET A 1020 6.53 -23.32 23.84
C MET A 1020 5.53 -22.34 23.21
N ARG A 1021 4.63 -21.80 24.04
CA ARG A 1021 3.70 -20.73 23.63
C ARG A 1021 4.43 -19.41 23.42
N ALA A 1022 3.84 -18.49 22.65
CA ALA A 1022 4.31 -17.11 22.60
C ALA A 1022 4.20 -16.45 23.99
N ALA A 1023 5.08 -15.50 24.28
CA ALA A 1023 4.95 -14.62 25.44
C ALA A 1023 3.84 -13.58 25.21
N GLU A 1024 3.20 -13.16 26.29
CA GLU A 1024 2.08 -12.22 26.36
C GLU A 1024 2.40 -11.15 27.41
N ILE A 1025 1.78 -9.98 27.34
CA ILE A 1025 1.99 -8.87 28.29
C ILE A 1025 0.63 -8.36 28.76
N ASP A 1026 0.45 -8.23 30.08
CA ASP A 1026 -0.66 -7.50 30.70
C ASP A 1026 -0.11 -6.28 31.47
N PHE A 1027 -0.92 -5.24 31.62
CA PHE A 1027 -0.51 -3.95 32.22
C PHE A 1027 -1.13 -3.68 33.59
N ARG A 1028 -1.74 -4.70 34.21
CA ARG A 1028 -2.55 -4.61 35.43
C ARG A 1028 -2.19 -5.67 36.47
N LYS A 1029 -1.79 -6.86 36.03
CA LYS A 1029 -1.45 -8.00 36.91
C LYS A 1029 -0.34 -8.87 36.32
N PRO A 1030 0.48 -9.52 37.16
CA PRO A 1030 1.39 -10.58 36.74
C PRO A 1030 0.71 -11.70 35.94
N ILE A 1031 1.40 -12.17 34.91
CA ILE A 1031 1.14 -13.44 34.23
C ILE A 1031 2.31 -14.39 34.54
N ARG A 1032 2.02 -15.63 34.94
CA ARG A 1032 3.05 -16.68 35.13
C ARG A 1032 3.90 -16.82 33.86
N HIS A 1033 5.23 -16.84 33.98
CA HIS A 1033 6.14 -17.03 32.85
C HIS A 1033 6.68 -18.46 32.82
N GLY A 1034 6.01 -19.34 32.06
CA GLY A 1034 6.23 -20.80 32.07
C GLY A 1034 7.69 -21.24 31.91
N ILE A 1035 8.39 -20.78 30.86
CA ILE A 1035 9.82 -21.09 30.66
C ILE A 1035 10.69 -20.68 31.86
N LEU A 1036 10.38 -19.57 32.53
CA LEU A 1036 11.22 -19.04 33.61
C LEU A 1036 10.91 -19.66 34.97
N GLY A 1037 9.81 -20.42 35.10
CA GLY A 1037 9.31 -20.96 36.38
C GLY A 1037 8.61 -19.92 37.27
N LEU A 1038 8.49 -18.67 36.81
CA LEU A 1038 8.12 -17.54 37.67
C LEU A 1038 6.61 -17.27 37.74
N PRO A 1039 6.07 -16.85 38.91
CA PRO A 1039 4.67 -16.41 39.04
C PRO A 1039 4.38 -15.09 38.31
N GLY A 1040 5.40 -14.28 38.08
CA GLY A 1040 5.34 -13.00 37.37
C GLY A 1040 6.74 -12.56 36.95
N TYR A 1041 6.83 -11.75 35.90
CA TYR A 1041 8.09 -11.19 35.43
C TYR A 1041 7.85 -9.83 34.74
N VAL A 1042 8.75 -8.88 34.95
CA VAL A 1042 8.78 -7.55 34.31
C VAL A 1042 10.20 -7.33 33.81
N GLN A 1043 10.36 -6.83 32.58
CA GLN A 1043 11.67 -6.39 32.10
C GLN A 1043 11.96 -5.01 32.69
N PHE A 1044 13.05 -4.92 33.45
CA PHE A 1044 13.45 -3.72 34.18
C PHE A 1044 14.94 -3.37 34.02
N THR A 1045 15.75 -4.30 33.50
CA THR A 1045 17.21 -4.27 33.59
C THR A 1045 17.90 -3.69 32.35
N SER A 1046 17.16 -3.04 31.44
CA SER A 1046 17.82 -2.35 30.32
C SER A 1046 17.14 -1.04 29.88
N PRO A 1047 16.97 -0.05 30.78
CA PRO A 1047 16.27 1.20 30.48
C PRO A 1047 16.97 2.10 29.44
N ILE A 1048 18.30 2.02 29.27
CA ILE A 1048 19.05 2.78 28.26
C ILE A 1048 18.73 2.25 26.86
N ARG A 1049 18.72 0.92 26.67
CA ARG A 1049 18.52 0.27 25.36
C ARG A 1049 17.12 -0.30 25.08
N ARG A 1050 16.18 -0.26 26.04
CA ARG A 1050 14.77 -0.72 25.88
C ARG A 1050 13.75 0.24 26.51
N TYR A 1051 12.91 0.87 25.68
CA TYR A 1051 11.87 1.79 26.17
C TYR A 1051 10.79 1.12 27.04
N MET A 1052 10.57 -0.20 26.88
CA MET A 1052 9.65 -0.95 27.73
C MET A 1052 10.14 -1.03 29.19
N ASP A 1053 11.45 -1.08 29.41
CA ASP A 1053 12.07 -1.09 30.74
C ASP A 1053 12.04 0.32 31.34
N LEU A 1054 12.31 1.36 30.54
CA LEU A 1054 12.16 2.77 30.94
C LEU A 1054 10.72 3.08 31.42
N LEU A 1055 9.69 2.55 30.73
CA LEU A 1055 8.30 2.66 31.17
C LEU A 1055 8.03 1.98 32.53
N ALA A 1056 8.78 0.94 32.88
CA ALA A 1056 8.70 0.30 34.19
C ALA A 1056 9.45 1.14 35.25
N HIS A 1057 10.61 1.71 34.91
CA HIS A 1057 11.35 2.64 35.78
C HIS A 1057 10.50 3.86 36.18
N TYR A 1058 9.85 4.52 35.21
CA TYR A 1058 8.95 5.66 35.49
C TYR A 1058 7.82 5.33 36.47
N GLN A 1059 7.29 4.11 36.42
CA GLN A 1059 6.22 3.66 37.30
C GLN A 1059 6.73 3.29 38.70
N VAL A 1060 7.89 2.64 38.78
CA VAL A 1060 8.51 2.25 40.05
C VAL A 1060 9.00 3.49 40.80
N LYS A 1061 9.73 4.41 40.15
CA LYS A 1061 10.27 5.59 40.83
C LYS A 1061 9.21 6.61 41.25
N ALA A 1062 8.19 6.86 40.43
CA ALA A 1062 7.05 7.68 40.87
C ALA A 1062 6.38 7.09 42.12
N PHE A 1063 6.32 5.77 42.26
CA PHE A 1063 5.84 5.14 43.49
C PHE A 1063 6.82 5.29 44.68
N LEU A 1064 8.14 5.18 44.46
CA LEU A 1064 9.15 5.36 45.51
C LEU A 1064 9.12 6.79 46.09
N ALA A 1065 9.04 7.81 45.24
CA ALA A 1065 8.91 9.22 45.63
C ALA A 1065 7.51 9.59 46.17
N GLY A 1066 6.58 8.63 46.28
CA GLY A 1066 5.21 8.88 46.76
C GLY A 1066 4.31 9.69 45.82
N GLU A 1067 4.69 9.84 44.56
CA GLU A 1067 3.99 10.62 43.55
C GLU A 1067 2.80 9.88 42.90
N SER A 1068 2.02 10.60 42.09
CA SER A 1068 0.99 10.00 41.24
C SER A 1068 1.60 9.29 40.03
N LEU A 1069 1.38 7.97 39.93
CA LEU A 1069 1.83 7.13 38.81
C LEU A 1069 1.58 7.77 37.42
N PRO A 1070 2.62 7.95 36.57
CA PRO A 1070 2.54 8.82 35.39
C PRO A 1070 1.65 8.29 34.26
N PHE A 1071 1.42 6.97 34.20
CA PHE A 1071 0.59 6.36 33.16
C PHE A 1071 -0.41 5.35 33.76
N SER A 1072 -1.66 5.38 33.28
CA SER A 1072 -2.58 4.27 33.50
C SER A 1072 -2.22 3.05 32.65
N ALA A 1073 -2.66 1.85 33.07
CA ALA A 1073 -2.47 0.60 32.33
C ALA A 1073 -2.88 0.69 30.84
N GLY A 1074 -3.93 1.46 30.50
CA GLY A 1074 -4.37 1.64 29.12
C GLY A 1074 -3.52 2.62 28.30
N GLN A 1075 -2.80 3.53 28.95
CA GLN A 1075 -1.76 4.36 28.29
C GLN A 1075 -0.53 3.50 28.01
N LEU A 1076 -0.06 2.71 28.99
CA LEU A 1076 1.05 1.77 28.80
C LEU A 1076 0.77 0.78 27.67
N GLU A 1077 -0.43 0.18 27.62
CA GLU A 1077 -0.86 -0.73 26.55
C GLU A 1077 -0.81 -0.05 25.16
N GLY A 1078 -1.26 1.21 25.07
CA GLY A 1078 -1.19 2.01 23.84
C GLY A 1078 0.24 2.34 23.41
N MET A 1079 1.10 2.75 24.35
CA MET A 1079 2.52 3.07 24.10
C MET A 1079 3.29 1.81 23.69
N ALA A 1080 3.10 0.71 24.43
CA ALA A 1080 3.72 -0.58 24.15
C ALA A 1080 3.32 -1.15 22.78
N SER A 1081 2.10 -0.90 22.30
CA SER A 1081 1.68 -1.31 20.95
C SER A 1081 2.54 -0.68 19.85
N ILE A 1082 2.92 0.60 20.02
CA ILE A 1082 3.80 1.35 19.12
C ILE A 1082 5.25 0.84 19.26
N VAL A 1083 5.78 0.78 20.48
CA VAL A 1083 7.15 0.34 20.78
C VAL A 1083 7.39 -1.09 20.26
N ASN A 1084 6.47 -2.02 20.51
CA ASN A 1084 6.56 -3.39 20.01
C ASN A 1084 6.45 -3.49 18.48
N MET A 1085 5.93 -2.49 17.76
CA MET A 1085 6.06 -2.45 16.30
C MET A 1085 7.51 -2.21 15.88
N ASN A 1086 8.16 -1.24 16.51
CA ASN A 1086 9.50 -0.78 16.13
C ASN A 1086 10.58 -1.78 16.59
N VAL A 1087 10.45 -2.37 17.77
CA VAL A 1087 11.28 -3.51 18.24
C VAL A 1087 11.19 -4.70 17.26
N ARG A 1088 10.02 -4.98 16.68
CA ARG A 1088 9.85 -6.01 15.62
C ARG A 1088 10.39 -5.59 14.25
N VAL A 1089 10.76 -4.34 14.04
CA VAL A 1089 11.49 -3.87 12.85
C VAL A 1089 12.99 -3.99 13.12
N ALA A 1090 13.48 -3.44 14.24
CA ALA A 1090 14.88 -3.54 14.68
C ALA A 1090 15.37 -5.00 14.74
N ARG A 1091 14.62 -5.90 15.39
CA ARG A 1091 14.99 -7.33 15.46
C ARG A 1091 15.07 -8.00 14.08
N ARG A 1092 14.23 -7.59 13.11
CA ARG A 1092 14.30 -8.14 11.74
C ARG A 1092 15.54 -7.63 11.01
N LEU A 1093 15.87 -6.35 11.12
CA LEU A 1093 17.09 -5.78 10.56
C LEU A 1093 18.35 -6.41 11.16
N PHE A 1094 18.38 -6.62 12.48
CA PHE A 1094 19.48 -7.35 13.13
C PHE A 1094 19.60 -8.78 12.55
N SER A 1095 18.49 -9.52 12.47
CA SER A 1095 18.53 -10.90 11.93
C SER A 1095 18.94 -10.97 10.45
N SER A 1096 18.54 -10.04 9.58
CA SER A 1096 18.98 -10.04 8.17
C SER A 1096 20.42 -9.55 8.02
N SER A 1097 20.83 -8.52 8.78
CA SER A 1097 22.22 -8.01 8.78
C SER A 1097 23.20 -9.05 9.33
N LEU A 1098 22.92 -9.64 10.50
CA LEU A 1098 23.73 -10.73 11.06
C LEU A 1098 23.83 -11.91 10.08
N ARG A 1099 22.72 -12.34 9.47
CA ARG A 1099 22.76 -13.44 8.51
C ARG A 1099 23.55 -13.10 7.25
N TYR A 1100 23.43 -11.88 6.71
CA TYR A 1100 24.27 -11.39 5.62
C TYR A 1100 25.76 -11.51 5.97
N TRP A 1101 26.16 -11.03 7.16
CA TRP A 1101 27.57 -11.07 7.57
C TRP A 1101 28.09 -12.47 7.92
N ILE A 1102 27.24 -13.38 8.43
CA ILE A 1102 27.62 -14.79 8.58
C ILE A 1102 27.86 -15.43 7.22
N LEU A 1103 26.97 -15.20 6.23
CA LEU A 1103 27.18 -15.72 4.88
C LEU A 1103 28.42 -15.12 4.22
N GLU A 1104 28.73 -13.85 4.47
CA GLU A 1104 29.91 -13.17 3.93
C GLU A 1104 31.20 -13.68 4.59
N TYR A 1105 31.22 -13.89 5.91
CA TYR A 1105 32.30 -14.60 6.60
C TYR A 1105 32.53 -15.97 5.98
N LEU A 1106 31.46 -16.76 5.80
CA LEU A 1106 31.51 -18.11 5.23
C LEU A 1106 31.97 -18.12 3.76
N ARG A 1107 31.58 -17.12 2.95
CA ARG A 1107 32.03 -16.95 1.56
C ARG A 1107 33.55 -16.85 1.43
N ARG A 1108 34.22 -16.26 2.43
CA ARG A 1108 35.68 -16.05 2.44
C ARG A 1108 36.49 -17.25 2.99
N GLN A 1109 35.82 -18.31 3.45
CA GLN A 1109 36.50 -19.48 4.01
C GLN A 1109 36.98 -20.44 2.90
N PRO A 1110 38.08 -21.21 3.11
CA PRO A 1110 38.51 -22.25 2.17
C PRO A 1110 37.40 -23.30 1.94
N LYS A 1111 37.18 -23.72 0.69
CA LYS A 1111 36.12 -24.70 0.32
C LYS A 1111 36.37 -26.13 0.85
N GLU A 1112 37.58 -26.35 1.35
CA GLU A 1112 38.06 -27.57 1.98
C GLU A 1112 37.82 -27.57 3.51
N LYS A 1113 37.52 -26.40 4.09
CA LYS A 1113 37.28 -26.25 5.53
C LYS A 1113 36.01 -27.02 5.93
N LYS A 1114 36.19 -27.94 6.88
CA LYS A 1114 35.11 -28.74 7.47
C LYS A 1114 34.60 -28.07 8.75
N TYR A 1115 33.31 -28.23 9.01
CA TYR A 1115 32.60 -27.73 10.18
C TYR A 1115 31.88 -28.89 10.85
N ARG A 1116 31.78 -28.87 12.17
CA ARG A 1116 30.97 -29.85 12.91
C ARG A 1116 29.52 -29.37 12.95
N ALA A 1117 28.60 -30.27 12.64
CA ALA A 1117 27.19 -29.97 12.49
C ALA A 1117 26.34 -30.95 13.29
N LEU A 1118 25.67 -30.46 14.35
CA LEU A 1118 24.76 -31.27 15.16
C LEU A 1118 23.39 -31.38 14.48
N ILE A 1119 22.88 -32.59 14.28
CA ILE A 1119 21.54 -32.82 13.70
C ILE A 1119 20.47 -32.47 14.74
N LEU A 1120 19.79 -31.34 14.53
CA LEU A 1120 18.72 -30.85 15.40
C LEU A 1120 17.37 -31.53 15.16
N ARG A 1121 17.09 -31.91 13.91
CA ARG A 1121 15.89 -32.65 13.46
C ARG A 1121 15.99 -32.98 11.97
N PHE A 1122 15.16 -33.91 11.51
CA PHE A 1122 14.86 -34.02 10.07
C PHE A 1122 13.79 -33.00 9.62
N ILE A 1123 13.85 -32.60 8.36
CA ILE A 1123 12.89 -31.71 7.68
C ILE A 1123 12.00 -32.53 6.75
N LYS A 1124 12.62 -33.33 5.88
CA LYS A 1124 11.96 -34.29 4.99
C LYS A 1124 13.01 -35.30 4.53
N ASP A 1125 12.69 -36.59 4.57
CA ASP A 1125 13.57 -37.68 4.13
C ASP A 1125 14.98 -37.54 4.73
N ARG A 1126 16.03 -37.37 3.90
CA ARG A 1126 17.43 -37.15 4.34
C ARG A 1126 17.85 -35.68 4.45
N ILE A 1127 16.93 -34.72 4.36
CA ILE A 1127 17.22 -33.31 4.62
C ILE A 1127 17.14 -33.07 6.13
N ALA A 1128 18.30 -32.89 6.76
CA ALA A 1128 18.42 -32.52 8.17
C ALA A 1128 18.42 -30.99 8.34
N ALA A 1129 17.88 -30.51 9.46
CA ALA A 1129 18.20 -29.20 10.01
C ALA A 1129 19.36 -29.39 11.01
N ILE A 1130 20.43 -28.62 10.84
CA ILE A 1130 21.69 -28.75 11.58
C ILE A 1130 22.08 -27.43 12.26
N LEU A 1131 22.90 -27.52 13.30
CA LEU A 1131 23.61 -26.40 13.92
C LEU A 1131 25.11 -26.52 13.63
N LEU A 1132 25.69 -25.54 12.94
CA LEU A 1132 27.14 -25.41 12.77
C LEU A 1132 27.76 -24.96 14.10
N VAL A 1133 28.53 -25.84 14.74
CA VAL A 1133 29.05 -25.63 16.11
C VAL A 1133 30.04 -24.48 16.16
N GLU A 1134 30.99 -24.40 15.21
CA GLU A 1134 31.97 -23.32 15.12
C GLU A 1134 31.41 -21.98 14.60
N VAL A 1135 30.09 -21.87 14.39
CA VAL A 1135 29.46 -20.69 13.75
C VAL A 1135 28.20 -20.20 14.48
N GLY A 1136 27.59 -21.01 15.37
CA GLY A 1136 26.30 -20.68 15.99
C GLY A 1136 25.11 -20.61 14.99
N LEU A 1137 25.31 -21.07 13.75
CA LEU A 1137 24.33 -20.94 12.65
C LEU A 1137 23.52 -22.21 12.47
N GLN A 1138 22.18 -22.08 12.52
CA GLN A 1138 21.28 -23.14 12.04
C GLN A 1138 21.11 -23.08 10.51
N SER A 1139 21.17 -24.23 9.86
CA SER A 1139 21.03 -24.40 8.41
C SER A 1139 20.38 -25.76 8.08
N SER A 1140 20.31 -26.11 6.80
CA SER A 1140 19.87 -27.44 6.33
C SER A 1140 20.88 -28.08 5.38
N VAL A 1141 21.06 -29.39 5.51
CA VAL A 1141 21.98 -30.19 4.68
C VAL A 1141 21.33 -31.54 4.36
N TRP A 1142 21.75 -32.16 3.25
CA TRP A 1142 21.41 -33.55 2.94
C TRP A 1142 22.42 -34.49 3.62
N VAL A 1143 21.95 -35.43 4.44
CA VAL A 1143 22.80 -36.36 5.21
C VAL A 1143 22.74 -37.80 4.69
N SER A 1144 23.66 -38.62 5.19
CA SER A 1144 23.77 -40.05 4.86
C SER A 1144 22.66 -40.90 5.48
N VAL A 1145 22.50 -42.12 4.95
CA VAL A 1145 21.49 -43.08 5.44
C VAL A 1145 21.93 -43.62 6.81
N GLY A 1146 21.04 -43.55 7.81
CA GLY A 1146 21.28 -44.09 9.16
C GLY A 1146 21.57 -43.03 10.23
N ALA A 1147 21.85 -41.78 9.85
CA ALA A 1147 22.04 -40.68 10.78
C ALA A 1147 20.76 -40.38 11.60
N GLN A 1148 20.93 -39.98 12.85
CA GLN A 1148 19.88 -39.74 13.85
C GLN A 1148 19.87 -38.30 14.38
N ILE A 1149 18.89 -37.97 15.22
CA ILE A 1149 18.82 -36.66 15.87
C ILE A 1149 19.77 -36.66 17.07
N GLY A 1150 20.70 -35.70 17.09
CA GLY A 1150 21.79 -35.63 18.06
C GLY A 1150 23.16 -36.01 17.51
N ASP A 1151 23.23 -36.70 16.37
CA ASP A 1151 24.50 -37.04 15.72
C ASP A 1151 25.26 -35.78 15.30
N GLU A 1152 26.60 -35.83 15.40
CA GLU A 1152 27.51 -34.86 14.81
C GLU A 1152 27.95 -35.36 13.43
N VAL A 1153 27.74 -34.54 12.38
CA VAL A 1153 28.24 -34.80 11.02
C VAL A 1153 29.21 -33.71 10.59
N LEU A 1154 30.18 -34.06 9.75
CA LEU A 1154 31.07 -33.07 9.13
C LEU A 1154 30.42 -32.52 7.86
N VAL A 1155 30.40 -31.19 7.72
CA VAL A 1155 29.93 -30.50 6.52
C VAL A 1155 30.97 -29.51 6.00
N ARG A 1156 30.90 -29.20 4.71
CA ARG A 1156 31.65 -28.12 4.06
C ARG A 1156 30.74 -27.21 3.26
N ILE A 1157 31.22 -26.01 2.96
CA ILE A 1157 30.51 -24.98 2.19
C ILE A 1157 30.72 -25.27 0.70
N GLU A 1158 29.64 -25.46 -0.05
CA GLU A 1158 29.69 -25.61 -1.51
C GLU A 1158 29.54 -24.22 -2.17
N GLU A 1159 28.54 -23.44 -1.75
CA GLU A 1159 28.28 -22.06 -2.18
C GLU A 1159 27.72 -21.20 -1.03
N ALA A 1160 28.03 -19.90 -1.04
CA ALA A 1160 27.46 -18.91 -0.12
C ALA A 1160 27.29 -17.57 -0.85
N HIS A 1161 26.05 -17.08 -0.97
CA HIS A 1161 25.71 -15.81 -1.65
C HIS A 1161 24.95 -14.89 -0.68
N PRO A 1162 25.65 -13.97 0.00
CA PRO A 1162 25.06 -13.17 1.08
C PRO A 1162 23.91 -12.27 0.62
N ARG A 1163 24.01 -11.72 -0.60
CA ARG A 1163 22.98 -10.82 -1.17
C ARG A 1163 21.67 -11.54 -1.53
N ASP A 1164 21.75 -12.83 -1.84
CA ASP A 1164 20.62 -13.67 -2.26
C ASP A 1164 20.11 -14.61 -1.15
N ASP A 1165 20.70 -14.50 0.05
CA ASP A 1165 20.48 -15.34 1.24
C ASP A 1165 20.72 -16.86 1.04
N VAL A 1166 21.55 -17.23 0.06
CA VAL A 1166 21.83 -18.64 -0.28
C VAL A 1166 23.02 -19.16 0.52
N LEU A 1167 22.85 -20.34 1.12
CA LEU A 1167 23.93 -21.16 1.69
C LEU A 1167 23.71 -22.61 1.28
N LEU A 1168 24.66 -23.17 0.51
CA LEU A 1168 24.67 -24.59 0.17
C LEU A 1168 25.76 -25.30 0.97
N LEU A 1169 25.34 -26.24 1.80
CA LEU A 1169 26.21 -27.10 2.60
C LEU A 1169 26.19 -28.53 2.05
N LYS A 1170 27.30 -29.22 2.22
CA LYS A 1170 27.49 -30.60 1.76
C LYS A 1170 28.11 -31.44 2.86
N GLU A 1171 27.48 -32.56 3.17
CA GLU A 1171 28.05 -33.58 4.05
C GLU A 1171 29.39 -34.08 3.48
N VAL A 1172 30.38 -34.22 4.36
CA VAL A 1172 31.67 -34.82 4.06
C VAL A 1172 31.65 -36.24 4.60
N VAL A 1173 31.15 -37.16 3.77
CA VAL A 1173 31.27 -38.61 4.01
C VAL A 1173 32.76 -38.95 4.14
N ILE A 1174 33.08 -39.77 5.15
CA ILE A 1174 34.43 -40.24 5.49
C ILE A 1174 34.63 -41.63 4.88
#